data_AF-A0A2N8TEQ7-F1
#
_entry.id   AF-A0A2N8TEQ7-F1
#
_cell.length_a   1.000
_cell.length_b   1.000
_cell.length_c   1.000
_cell.angle_alpha   90.00
_cell.angle_beta   90.00
_cell.angle_gamma   90.00
#
_symmetry.space_group_name_H-M   'P 1'
#
loop_
_entity.id
_entity.type
_entity.pdbx_description
1 polymer ?
#
loop_
_entity_poly.entity_id
_entity_poly.type
_entity_poly.pdbx_seq_one_letter_code
_entity_poly.pdbx_strand_id
1 'polypeptide(L)'
;LPSHGPRWPLDRENGGYTVTDPATHRVWHFADRTDDLAVLEQIDDRNGNWITFEYDAEGTPLAMISSGGYHVRVTTEASRVTALHLAATGEELKRYAYTDGHLTEVINSSGRPLRFTYDEFGRVTAWTDTNDRGYTYEYDDQDRCVAEGGTHGHMTLRLSYDGRDPDTGLRVTTTTTAEGHTRRYVVNDACQIVVETDPLGAVTRFERDRYHRLLSRTDPLGHRTAFHYDESGNLLTLTRPDGREARAEYNELGLPVKVVNADGTVVRQTYDDRGNRTSVTAPSGQTTHFTHDEAGHVTSVTDPLGHTTTIVCDRAGLPLQITDPLGATTRYERDAFGRPVTVTDPTGVVTRLEWTVEGHLARRTAADGSTESWTYDGEGNCTTHTDPIGGVSRFEYTHFDLLTARTGPDGVRYEFAHDLELRLTRVTNPQGLTWDYEYDSAGRLITETDFDDRTLTYTYDPADRLTSRRNALGEVTRFEHNELGQVIRKDAAGRVTTYAYDMTDQLAEAIGPDDTRLTLLRDRFGRLRSESVDGRTLTYTYDEMGRRTGRTTPTGATTTWSYDAAGRRTGMVASGRSIDITYDPAGRELTRRIGETVTLEHTFDPLGRLTTQSVTGTGDRAVQHRSYTYRDDGNLIGIDDRLSGSRRFDLDATGRVTAVHAANWSETYAYDAAGNQTTAHWPSSHPGADATGPRDYVGTRITRAGNVRYEHDALGRIILRQKTRLSRKPDTWRYEWDAEDRLTSVTTPDGTRWRYTYDPLGRRTTKLRLEQDGDAVVERVDFTWDVRTLCEQTTTSIDLTNPVTLTWDHRGLHPVAQTERITDADAPQEEIDCRFFSIVTDLIGTPTELVDEHGDLAWRTRSTLWGTTSWSANSTTYTPLRFPGQYYDPETGLHYNYFRHYDPESARYLTPDPLGLVPAPNPTTYVRNPHGQSDSLGLAPECPRGKNGRGTYDFREPNPNYPPDEGAAAAMRSAPIGGNIDCSEIAEYILREGGGRGNIINFTMRESSAINIPEDAGRIVTEYRYHDVYTDGRYVYDPAMSSEPIPYGDYERAIRLENPGKKLIIQDGGYSGPLW
;
A
#
# COMPACT_ATOMS: atom_id res chain seq x y z
N LEU A 1 17.51 -39.60 15.12
CA LEU A 1 16.79 -39.04 13.95
C LEU A 1 15.56 -39.89 13.62
N PRO A 2 14.40 -39.27 13.34
CA PRO A 2 13.18 -39.98 12.99
C PRO A 2 13.24 -40.58 11.58
N SER A 3 12.36 -41.55 11.30
CA SER A 3 12.26 -42.23 10.00
C SER A 3 11.44 -41.44 8.96
N HIS A 4 10.59 -40.53 9.42
CA HIS A 4 9.70 -39.66 8.65
C HIS A 4 9.66 -38.28 9.33
N GLY A 5 9.31 -37.23 8.58
CA GLY A 5 9.26 -35.85 9.10
C GLY A 5 10.64 -35.17 9.28
N PRO A 6 10.70 -34.00 9.96
CA PRO A 6 11.93 -33.22 10.14
C PRO A 6 13.06 -33.98 10.85
N ARG A 7 14.29 -33.85 10.35
CA ARG A 7 15.46 -34.60 10.83
C ARG A 7 16.31 -33.82 11.84
N TRP A 8 15.69 -33.37 12.94
CA TRP A 8 16.42 -32.73 14.04
C TRP A 8 17.24 -33.76 14.84
N PRO A 9 18.57 -33.59 14.99
CA PRO A 9 19.39 -34.38 15.91
C PRO A 9 18.86 -34.32 17.34
N LEU A 10 19.01 -35.43 18.05
CA LEU A 10 18.80 -35.57 19.47
C LEU A 10 20.05 -36.23 20.02
N ASP A 11 20.84 -35.48 20.77
CA ASP A 11 22.12 -35.92 21.31
C ASP A 11 22.05 -36.00 22.85
N ARG A 12 22.87 -36.87 23.44
CA ARG A 12 22.92 -37.11 24.88
C ARG A 12 24.15 -36.43 25.46
N GLU A 13 23.93 -35.57 26.45
CA GLU A 13 24.97 -34.82 27.15
C GLU A 13 25.07 -35.26 28.63
N ASN A 14 26.08 -34.77 29.33
CA ASN A 14 26.28 -35.09 30.75
C ASN A 14 25.19 -34.43 31.60
N GLY A 15 24.16 -35.20 31.96
CA GLY A 15 23.02 -34.72 32.77
C GLY A 15 21.92 -34.05 31.94
N GLY A 16 21.87 -34.29 30.62
CA GLY A 16 20.85 -33.69 29.76
C GLY A 16 20.81 -34.22 28.32
N TYR A 17 19.97 -33.60 27.51
CA TYR A 17 19.83 -33.88 26.07
C TYR A 17 19.82 -32.56 25.30
N THR A 18 20.32 -32.58 24.07
CA THR A 18 20.18 -31.46 23.14
C THR A 18 19.37 -31.87 21.92
N VAL A 19 18.43 -31.01 21.53
CA VAL A 19 17.77 -31.07 20.22
C VAL A 19 18.27 -29.88 19.42
N THR A 20 18.71 -30.12 18.19
CA THR A 20 19.22 -29.05 17.31
C THR A 20 18.37 -28.99 16.05
N ASP A 21 17.98 -27.81 15.60
CA ASP A 21 17.43 -27.62 14.26
C ASP A 21 18.57 -27.34 13.26
N PRO A 22 18.86 -28.23 12.29
CA PRO A 22 19.93 -28.00 11.32
C PRO A 22 19.69 -26.83 10.35
N ALA A 23 18.47 -26.28 10.28
CA ALA A 23 18.20 -25.08 9.50
C ALA A 23 18.60 -23.81 10.28
N THR A 24 17.95 -23.56 11.42
CA THR A 24 18.19 -22.34 12.22
C THR A 24 19.44 -22.42 13.11
N HIS A 25 19.94 -23.63 13.39
CA HIS A 25 20.92 -23.93 14.45
C HIS A 25 20.52 -23.37 15.82
N ARG A 26 19.22 -23.25 16.09
CA ARG A 26 18.74 -23.18 17.46
C ARG A 26 18.97 -24.52 18.15
N VAL A 27 19.43 -24.47 19.40
CA VAL A 27 19.62 -25.64 20.25
C VAL A 27 18.68 -25.53 21.44
N TRP A 28 17.95 -26.61 21.72
CA TRP A 28 17.11 -26.77 22.90
C TRP A 28 17.84 -27.70 23.87
N HIS A 29 18.22 -27.18 25.03
CA HIS A 29 18.92 -27.90 26.09
C HIS A 29 17.93 -28.38 27.14
N PHE A 30 17.89 -29.70 27.36
CA PHE A 30 17.04 -30.34 28.35
C PHE A 30 17.92 -30.91 29.48
N ALA A 31 17.64 -30.58 30.73
CA ALA A 31 18.37 -31.07 31.90
C ALA A 31 17.60 -32.20 32.59
N ASP A 32 18.30 -33.29 32.92
CA ASP A 32 17.74 -34.43 33.67
C ASP A 32 17.28 -33.97 35.07
N ARG A 33 16.05 -34.31 35.45
CA ARG A 33 15.50 -34.09 36.80
C ARG A 33 15.24 -35.41 37.52
N THR A 34 14.80 -36.43 36.78
CA THR A 34 14.67 -37.82 37.22
C THR A 34 15.10 -38.77 36.11
N ASP A 35 15.11 -40.08 36.36
CA ASP A 35 15.41 -41.10 35.33
C ASP A 35 14.40 -41.10 34.15
N ASP A 36 13.25 -40.45 34.32
CA ASP A 36 12.11 -40.40 33.39
C ASP A 36 11.67 -38.98 32.98
N LEU A 37 12.30 -37.91 33.51
CA LEU A 37 12.00 -36.51 33.19
C LEU A 37 13.27 -35.71 32.92
N ALA A 38 13.33 -35.09 31.74
CA ALA A 38 14.23 -33.98 31.45
C ALA A 38 13.40 -32.73 31.09
N VAL A 39 13.75 -31.59 31.67
CA VAL A 39 13.05 -30.30 31.47
C VAL A 39 13.86 -29.38 30.57
N LEU A 40 13.19 -28.60 29.71
CA LEU A 40 13.83 -27.59 28.87
C LEU A 40 14.43 -26.49 29.75
N GLU A 41 15.75 -26.43 29.88
CA GLU A 41 16.43 -25.45 30.73
C GLU A 41 16.86 -24.21 29.94
N GLN A 42 17.23 -24.38 28.66
CA GLN A 42 17.68 -23.29 27.79
C GLN A 42 17.30 -23.53 26.32
N ILE A 43 17.05 -22.45 25.59
CA ILE A 43 17.13 -22.38 24.13
C ILE A 43 18.19 -21.35 23.78
N ASP A 44 19.10 -21.64 22.85
CA ASP A 44 20.08 -20.65 22.36
C ASP A 44 20.34 -20.71 20.85
N ASP A 45 21.03 -19.68 20.34
CA ASP A 45 21.42 -19.49 18.94
C ASP A 45 22.96 -19.45 18.75
N ARG A 46 23.39 -19.39 17.48
CA ARG A 46 24.82 -19.31 17.10
C ARG A 46 25.56 -18.06 17.63
N ASN A 47 24.83 -17.04 18.08
CA ASN A 47 25.37 -15.82 18.67
C ASN A 47 25.44 -15.87 20.20
N GLY A 48 24.98 -16.96 20.83
CA GLY A 48 24.91 -17.09 22.28
C GLY A 48 23.78 -16.26 22.90
N ASN A 49 22.80 -15.83 22.10
CA ASN A 49 21.53 -15.36 22.65
C ASN A 49 20.78 -16.55 23.23
N TRP A 50 20.07 -16.35 24.34
CA TRP A 50 19.40 -17.44 25.03
C TRP A 50 18.08 -17.04 25.66
N ILE A 51 17.24 -18.05 25.88
CA ILE A 51 16.07 -18.02 26.75
C ILE A 51 16.25 -19.18 27.75
N THR A 52 16.33 -18.88 29.04
CA THR A 52 16.40 -19.88 30.11
C THR A 52 15.08 -19.97 30.87
N PHE A 53 14.85 -21.15 31.45
CA PHE A 53 13.64 -21.50 32.19
C PHE A 53 14.04 -21.88 33.61
N GLU A 54 13.55 -21.14 34.60
CA GLU A 54 13.80 -21.44 36.02
C GLU A 54 12.74 -22.41 36.54
N TYR A 55 13.15 -23.36 37.39
CA TYR A 55 12.29 -24.39 37.99
C TYR A 55 12.57 -24.54 39.48
N ASP A 56 11.58 -25.00 40.25
CA ASP A 56 11.78 -25.48 41.63
C ASP A 56 12.46 -26.87 41.68
N ALA A 57 12.56 -27.45 42.88
CA ALA A 57 13.20 -28.76 43.07
C ALA A 57 12.35 -29.92 42.51
N GLU A 58 11.04 -29.70 42.36
CA GLU A 58 10.04 -30.62 41.87
C GLU A 58 9.83 -30.53 40.34
N GLY A 59 10.43 -29.54 39.68
CA GLY A 59 10.32 -29.31 38.23
C GLY A 59 9.18 -28.37 37.82
N THR A 60 8.59 -27.63 38.75
CA THR A 60 7.56 -26.61 38.50
C THR A 60 8.20 -25.33 37.95
N PRO A 61 7.71 -24.73 36.84
CA PRO A 61 8.30 -23.52 36.27
C PRO A 61 8.06 -22.29 37.16
N LEU A 62 9.10 -21.46 37.33
CA LEU A 62 9.12 -20.25 38.17
C LEU A 62 9.32 -18.97 37.36
N ALA A 63 10.12 -19.02 36.29
CA ALA A 63 10.40 -17.87 35.44
C ALA A 63 10.89 -18.28 34.04
N MET A 64 10.79 -17.35 33.10
CA MET A 64 11.49 -17.36 31.81
C MET A 64 12.33 -16.09 31.72
N ILE A 65 13.61 -16.21 31.37
CA ILE A 65 14.56 -15.10 31.30
C ILE A 65 15.27 -15.14 29.94
N SER A 66 15.46 -14.00 29.30
CA SER A 66 16.20 -13.88 28.04
C SER A 66 17.52 -13.13 28.21
N SER A 67 18.53 -13.48 27.41
CA SER A 67 19.75 -12.68 27.22
C SER A 67 19.45 -11.22 26.88
N GLY A 68 18.32 -10.97 26.19
CA GLY A 68 17.79 -9.64 25.86
C GLY A 68 17.32 -8.80 27.05
N GLY A 69 17.19 -9.39 28.24
CA GLY A 69 16.78 -8.69 29.48
C GLY A 69 15.30 -8.83 29.83
N TYR A 70 14.50 -9.49 28.99
CA TYR A 70 13.12 -9.85 29.34
C TYR A 70 13.10 -10.91 30.45
N HIS A 71 12.16 -10.76 31.38
CA HIS A 71 11.96 -11.69 32.49
C HIS A 71 10.46 -11.77 32.81
N VAL A 72 9.87 -12.93 32.54
CA VAL A 72 8.48 -13.27 32.90
C VAL A 72 8.50 -14.20 34.10
N ARG A 73 7.83 -13.84 35.20
CA ARG A 73 7.60 -14.73 36.34
C ARG A 73 6.36 -15.57 36.09
N VAL A 74 6.45 -16.84 36.49
CA VAL A 74 5.39 -17.82 36.38
C VAL A 74 4.87 -18.10 37.79
N THR A 75 3.59 -17.81 38.03
CA THR A 75 2.89 -18.22 39.26
C THR A 75 2.28 -19.58 39.02
N THR A 76 2.46 -20.51 39.96
CA THR A 76 1.94 -21.87 39.85
C THR A 76 1.19 -22.33 41.10
N GLU A 77 0.15 -23.13 40.90
CA GLU A 77 -0.59 -23.81 41.97
C GLU A 77 -0.91 -25.24 41.53
N ALA A 78 -0.73 -26.22 42.43
CA ALA A 78 -0.93 -27.65 42.16
C ALA A 78 -0.30 -28.13 40.82
N SER A 79 0.96 -27.70 40.57
CA SER A 79 1.74 -27.98 39.36
C SER A 79 1.13 -27.47 38.05
N ARG A 80 0.33 -26.40 38.09
CA ARG A 80 -0.19 -25.69 36.90
C ARG A 80 0.16 -24.21 36.95
N VAL A 81 0.38 -23.60 35.78
CA VAL A 81 0.56 -22.15 35.63
C VAL A 81 -0.77 -21.44 35.88
N THR A 82 -0.83 -20.58 36.90
CA THR A 82 -2.03 -19.81 37.25
C THR A 82 -1.92 -18.33 36.86
N ALA A 83 -0.72 -17.77 36.74
CA ALA A 83 -0.52 -16.43 36.20
C ALA A 83 0.88 -16.22 35.61
N LEU A 84 1.00 -15.27 34.67
CA LEU A 84 2.27 -14.75 34.16
C LEU A 84 2.39 -13.27 34.54
N HIS A 85 3.57 -12.85 35.01
CA HIS A 85 3.84 -11.46 35.38
C HIS A 85 5.13 -10.93 34.75
N LEU A 86 5.15 -9.67 34.31
CA LEU A 86 6.41 -9.03 33.91
C LEU A 86 7.24 -8.68 35.15
N ALA A 87 8.42 -9.26 35.28
CA ALA A 87 9.23 -9.15 36.50
C ALA A 87 9.69 -7.72 36.82
N ALA A 88 9.83 -6.87 35.79
CA ALA A 88 10.31 -5.50 35.89
C ALA A 88 9.27 -4.54 36.51
N THR A 89 7.97 -4.75 36.24
CA THR A 89 6.86 -3.89 36.69
C THR A 89 5.96 -4.54 37.74
N GLY A 90 5.93 -5.89 37.79
CA GLY A 90 4.98 -6.67 38.58
C GLY A 90 3.60 -6.84 37.92
N GLU A 91 3.45 -6.35 36.69
CA GLU A 91 2.20 -6.34 35.93
C GLU A 91 1.75 -7.77 35.55
N GLU A 92 0.47 -8.09 35.78
CA GLU A 92 -0.14 -9.37 35.39
C GLU A 92 -0.42 -9.37 33.88
N LEU A 93 0.22 -10.29 33.16
CA LEU A 93 0.14 -10.42 31.70
C LEU A 93 -1.06 -11.27 31.28
N LYS A 94 -1.20 -12.42 31.96
CA LYS A 94 -2.28 -13.40 31.78
C LYS A 94 -2.54 -14.12 33.09
N ARG A 95 -3.80 -14.48 33.35
CA ARG A 95 -4.23 -15.36 34.44
C ARG A 95 -5.05 -16.53 33.91
N TYR A 96 -4.91 -17.68 34.57
CA TYR A 96 -5.36 -18.99 34.11
C TYR A 96 -6.19 -19.61 35.25
N ALA A 97 -7.44 -19.99 34.98
CA ALA A 97 -8.29 -20.70 35.94
C ALA A 97 -8.52 -22.15 35.49
N TYR A 98 -8.65 -23.06 36.46
CA TYR A 98 -8.84 -24.49 36.18
C TYR A 98 -9.98 -25.07 37.00
N THR A 99 -10.73 -26.00 36.41
CA THR A 99 -11.74 -26.82 37.09
C THR A 99 -11.50 -28.30 36.76
N ASP A 100 -11.49 -29.16 37.79
CA ASP A 100 -11.33 -30.63 37.75
C ASP A 100 -10.09 -31.22 37.04
N GLY A 101 -9.31 -30.42 36.34
CA GLY A 101 -8.30 -30.92 35.40
C GLY A 101 -7.95 -29.89 34.33
N HIS A 102 -8.97 -29.17 33.87
CA HIS A 102 -8.98 -28.48 32.60
C HIS A 102 -8.87 -26.97 32.77
N LEU A 103 -8.25 -26.29 31.80
CA LEU A 103 -8.14 -24.84 31.73
C LEU A 103 -9.52 -24.26 31.38
N THR A 104 -10.23 -23.66 32.33
CA THR A 104 -11.60 -23.19 32.13
C THR A 104 -11.70 -21.69 31.83
N GLU A 105 -10.76 -20.87 32.30
CA GLU A 105 -10.72 -19.44 31.97
C GLU A 105 -9.29 -18.93 31.69
N VAL A 106 -9.21 -17.97 30.78
CA VAL A 106 -8.01 -17.27 30.33
C VAL A 106 -8.29 -15.77 30.36
N ILE A 107 -7.59 -15.03 31.21
CA ILE A 107 -7.87 -13.63 31.51
C ILE A 107 -6.66 -12.77 31.15
N ASN A 108 -6.87 -11.70 30.38
CA ASN A 108 -5.87 -10.67 30.05
C ASN A 108 -6.09 -9.39 30.87
N SER A 109 -5.44 -8.27 30.51
CA SER A 109 -5.53 -7.02 31.29
C SER A 109 -6.93 -6.39 31.28
N SER A 110 -7.82 -6.80 30.37
CA SER A 110 -9.24 -6.41 30.41
C SER A 110 -10.00 -6.95 31.63
N GLY A 111 -9.44 -7.96 32.32
CA GLY A 111 -10.07 -8.64 33.44
C GLY A 111 -11.22 -9.58 33.08
N ARG A 112 -11.53 -9.73 31.78
CA ARG A 112 -12.55 -10.65 31.26
C ARG A 112 -11.97 -12.01 30.87
N PRO A 113 -12.71 -13.12 31.04
CA PRO A 113 -12.25 -14.45 30.67
C PRO A 113 -12.67 -14.86 29.25
N LEU A 114 -11.70 -15.29 28.43
CA LEU A 114 -11.91 -16.31 27.41
C LEU A 114 -12.15 -17.64 28.14
N ARG A 115 -13.27 -18.32 27.87
CA ARG A 115 -13.70 -19.54 28.57
C ARG A 115 -13.60 -20.77 27.70
N PHE A 116 -13.44 -21.94 28.31
CA PHE A 116 -13.44 -23.24 27.64
C PHE A 116 -14.39 -24.23 28.34
N THR A 117 -15.08 -25.06 27.55
CA THR A 117 -15.86 -26.21 28.06
C THR A 117 -15.28 -27.52 27.55
N TYR A 118 -15.54 -28.59 28.30
CA TYR A 118 -14.99 -29.92 28.04
C TYR A 118 -16.07 -31.00 28.13
N ASP A 119 -15.83 -32.14 27.50
CA ASP A 119 -16.61 -33.37 27.72
C ASP A 119 -15.98 -34.28 28.79
N GLU A 120 -16.59 -35.45 29.03
CA GLU A 120 -16.11 -36.45 30.00
C GLU A 120 -14.76 -37.08 29.65
N PHE A 121 -14.28 -36.91 28.41
CA PHE A 121 -12.97 -37.36 27.95
C PHE A 121 -11.90 -36.25 28.03
N GLY A 122 -12.28 -35.03 28.44
CA GLY A 122 -11.39 -33.88 28.50
C GLY A 122 -11.09 -33.25 27.14
N ARG A 123 -11.91 -33.51 26.11
CA ARG A 123 -11.82 -32.84 24.80
C ARG A 123 -12.55 -31.49 24.88
N VAL A 124 -12.00 -30.44 24.25
CA VAL A 124 -12.59 -29.09 24.25
C VAL A 124 -13.87 -29.10 23.43
N THR A 125 -15.03 -28.91 24.05
CA THR A 125 -16.33 -28.88 23.36
C THR A 125 -16.76 -27.48 22.94
N ALA A 126 -16.23 -26.43 23.57
CA ALA A 126 -16.43 -25.06 23.16
C ALA A 126 -15.35 -24.12 23.72
N TRP A 127 -15.22 -22.95 23.08
CA TRP A 127 -14.67 -21.75 23.72
C TRP A 127 -15.64 -20.58 23.60
N THR A 128 -15.54 -19.59 24.49
CA THR A 128 -16.30 -18.34 24.46
C THR A 128 -15.38 -17.17 24.75
N ASP A 129 -15.29 -16.21 23.83
CA ASP A 129 -14.39 -15.04 23.93
C ASP A 129 -14.81 -14.03 25.02
N THR A 130 -13.97 -13.02 25.26
CA THR A 130 -14.21 -11.96 26.26
C THR A 130 -15.34 -10.98 25.89
N ASN A 131 -15.95 -11.18 24.72
CA ASN A 131 -17.12 -10.47 24.19
C ASN A 131 -18.38 -11.38 24.14
N ASP A 132 -18.35 -12.50 24.86
CA ASP A 132 -19.41 -13.51 24.96
C ASP A 132 -19.79 -14.17 23.61
N ARG A 133 -18.85 -14.33 22.68
CA ARG A 133 -19.05 -15.06 21.40
C ARG A 133 -18.45 -16.46 21.48
N GLY A 134 -19.29 -17.47 21.24
CA GLY A 134 -18.91 -18.88 21.36
C GLY A 134 -18.55 -19.57 20.04
N TYR A 135 -17.72 -20.60 20.14
CA TYR A 135 -17.39 -21.59 19.11
C TYR A 135 -17.46 -22.99 19.70
N THR A 136 -17.97 -23.97 18.97
CA THR A 136 -18.25 -25.33 19.45
C THR A 136 -17.59 -26.40 18.60
N TYR A 137 -17.33 -27.57 19.19
CA TYR A 137 -16.78 -28.77 18.55
C TYR A 137 -17.62 -30.01 18.88
N GLU A 138 -17.93 -30.83 17.88
CA GLU A 138 -18.55 -32.15 18.00
C GLU A 138 -17.53 -33.23 17.61
N TYR A 139 -17.40 -34.29 18.42
CA TYR A 139 -16.48 -35.41 18.18
C TYR A 139 -17.23 -36.73 17.97
N ASP A 140 -16.66 -37.63 17.18
CA ASP A 140 -17.15 -39.01 17.03
C ASP A 140 -16.63 -39.97 18.11
N ASP A 141 -16.96 -41.26 17.94
CA ASP A 141 -16.54 -42.38 18.79
C ASP A 141 -15.07 -42.80 18.58
N GLN A 142 -14.34 -42.09 17.71
CA GLN A 142 -12.91 -42.28 17.41
C GLN A 142 -12.08 -41.05 17.80
N ASP A 143 -12.63 -40.15 18.63
CA ASP A 143 -12.02 -38.90 19.08
C ASP A 143 -11.69 -37.89 17.97
N ARG A 144 -12.34 -38.00 16.80
CA ARG A 144 -12.15 -37.07 15.68
C ARG A 144 -13.20 -35.97 15.69
N CYS A 145 -12.80 -34.73 15.44
CA CYS A 145 -13.73 -33.62 15.26
C CYS A 145 -14.55 -33.85 13.97
N VAL A 146 -15.87 -33.95 14.07
CA VAL A 146 -16.80 -34.17 12.94
C VAL A 146 -17.69 -32.97 12.65
N ALA A 147 -17.77 -32.02 13.58
CA ALA A 147 -18.30 -30.71 13.29
C ALA A 147 -17.66 -29.64 14.17
N GLU A 148 -17.58 -28.43 13.65
CA GLU A 148 -17.18 -27.25 14.39
C GLU A 148 -17.99 -26.03 13.92
N GLY A 149 -18.01 -24.95 14.70
CA GLY A 149 -18.64 -23.71 14.26
C GLY A 149 -18.89 -22.70 15.36
N GLY A 150 -18.96 -21.43 14.94
CA GLY A 150 -19.29 -20.28 15.75
C GLY A 150 -20.79 -20.13 16.01
N THR A 151 -21.10 -19.30 17.01
CA THR A 151 -22.47 -18.89 17.36
C THR A 151 -23.18 -18.36 16.11
N HIS A 152 -24.49 -18.66 15.95
CA HIS A 152 -25.30 -18.33 14.78
C HIS A 152 -24.87 -19.00 13.44
N GLY A 153 -23.96 -19.98 13.47
CA GLY A 153 -23.55 -20.75 12.29
C GLY A 153 -22.35 -20.18 11.53
N HIS A 154 -21.77 -19.08 12.01
CA HIS A 154 -20.54 -18.53 11.44
C HIS A 154 -19.40 -19.54 11.49
N MET A 155 -18.63 -19.72 10.41
CA MET A 155 -17.56 -20.71 10.31
C MET A 155 -17.99 -22.16 10.65
N THR A 156 -19.28 -22.52 10.46
CA THR A 156 -19.68 -23.92 10.65
C THR A 156 -19.08 -24.81 9.56
N LEU A 157 -18.44 -25.89 10.00
CA LEU A 157 -17.81 -26.89 9.16
C LEU A 157 -18.19 -28.29 9.67
N ARG A 158 -18.53 -29.21 8.76
CA ARG A 158 -18.66 -30.65 9.06
C ARG A 158 -17.58 -31.44 8.35
N LEU A 159 -17.03 -32.46 9.00
CA LEU A 159 -15.93 -33.27 8.51
C LEU A 159 -16.34 -34.74 8.39
N SER A 160 -16.07 -35.37 7.25
CA SER A 160 -16.29 -36.81 7.01
C SER A 160 -14.98 -37.48 6.60
N TYR A 161 -14.68 -38.63 7.21
CA TYR A 161 -13.40 -39.36 7.11
C TYR A 161 -13.52 -40.78 6.52
N ASP A 162 -14.73 -41.19 6.18
CA ASP A 162 -15.10 -42.52 5.70
C ASP A 162 -14.78 -42.73 4.21
N GLY A 163 -14.54 -41.64 3.47
CA GLY A 163 -14.29 -41.66 2.05
C GLY A 163 -13.04 -42.44 1.62
N ARG A 164 -13.12 -42.97 0.40
CA ARG A 164 -11.99 -43.52 -0.35
C ARG A 164 -11.93 -42.86 -1.72
N ASP A 165 -10.71 -42.61 -2.18
CA ASP A 165 -10.49 -42.10 -3.51
C ASP A 165 -10.66 -43.22 -4.54
N PRO A 166 -11.51 -43.07 -5.58
CA PRO A 166 -11.83 -44.17 -6.48
C PRO A 166 -10.65 -44.57 -7.37
N ASP A 167 -9.75 -43.63 -7.68
CA ASP A 167 -8.61 -43.85 -8.58
C ASP A 167 -7.40 -44.41 -7.82
N THR A 168 -7.14 -43.87 -6.62
CA THR A 168 -5.93 -44.21 -5.83
C THR A 168 -6.17 -45.15 -4.66
N GLY A 169 -7.42 -45.34 -4.22
CA GLY A 169 -7.76 -46.10 -3.01
C GLY A 169 -7.35 -45.41 -1.70
N LEU A 170 -6.83 -44.18 -1.76
CA LEU A 170 -6.36 -43.42 -0.60
C LEU A 170 -7.52 -42.90 0.26
N ARG A 171 -7.19 -42.46 1.48
CA ARG A 171 -8.19 -41.89 2.41
C ARG A 171 -8.69 -40.56 1.87
N VAL A 172 -9.95 -40.24 2.15
CA VAL A 172 -10.54 -38.96 1.79
C VAL A 172 -11.14 -38.30 3.02
N THR A 173 -10.73 -37.06 3.28
CA THR A 173 -11.44 -36.16 4.19
C THR A 173 -12.29 -35.21 3.35
N THR A 174 -13.58 -35.13 3.62
CA THR A 174 -14.47 -34.13 3.02
C THR A 174 -14.86 -33.13 4.10
N THR A 175 -14.75 -31.84 3.81
CA THR A 175 -15.25 -30.76 4.66
C THR A 175 -16.45 -30.09 3.99
N THR A 176 -17.46 -29.71 4.76
CA THR A 176 -18.72 -29.13 4.26
C THR A 176 -19.07 -27.89 5.08
N THR A 177 -19.22 -26.72 4.45
CA THR A 177 -19.57 -25.48 5.16
C THR A 177 -21.05 -25.42 5.56
N ALA A 178 -21.44 -24.38 6.30
CA ALA A 178 -22.84 -24.09 6.66
C ALA A 178 -23.77 -24.05 5.42
N GLU A 179 -23.26 -23.52 4.32
CA GLU A 179 -23.94 -23.35 3.03
C GLU A 179 -24.07 -24.67 2.23
N GLY A 180 -23.38 -25.73 2.68
CA GLY A 180 -23.31 -27.02 1.97
C GLY A 180 -22.18 -27.11 0.95
N HIS A 181 -21.27 -26.13 0.88
CA HIS A 181 -20.12 -26.14 -0.02
C HIS A 181 -19.07 -27.16 0.44
N THR A 182 -18.68 -28.09 -0.43
CA THR A 182 -17.80 -29.22 -0.07
C THR A 182 -16.38 -29.06 -0.61
N ARG A 183 -15.35 -29.18 0.24
CA ARG A 183 -13.97 -29.41 -0.18
C ARG A 183 -13.55 -30.84 0.11
N ARG A 184 -12.68 -31.41 -0.73
CA ARG A 184 -12.24 -32.80 -0.64
C ARG A 184 -10.72 -32.90 -0.65
N TYR A 185 -10.17 -33.61 0.33
CA TYR A 185 -8.74 -33.83 0.51
C TYR A 185 -8.43 -35.31 0.38
N VAL A 186 -7.59 -35.69 -0.60
CA VAL A 186 -7.06 -37.06 -0.72
C VAL A 186 -5.76 -37.14 0.06
N VAL A 187 -5.70 -38.08 1.00
CA VAL A 187 -4.63 -38.20 2.01
C VAL A 187 -3.94 -39.56 1.89
N ASN A 188 -2.61 -39.54 1.73
CA ASN A 188 -1.80 -40.75 1.62
C ASN A 188 -1.52 -41.42 2.99
N ASP A 189 -0.89 -42.60 2.99
CA ASP A 189 -0.59 -43.34 4.23
C ASP A 189 0.43 -42.63 5.15
N ALA A 190 1.18 -41.65 4.63
CA ALA A 190 2.05 -40.76 5.41
C ALA A 190 1.30 -39.53 5.97
N CYS A 191 -0.04 -39.53 5.91
CA CYS A 191 -0.91 -38.43 6.33
C CYS A 191 -0.67 -37.11 5.57
N GLN A 192 -0.22 -37.19 4.32
CA GLN A 192 0.02 -36.02 3.46
C GLN A 192 -1.15 -35.81 2.49
N ILE A 193 -1.60 -34.57 2.33
CA ILE A 193 -2.53 -34.18 1.27
C ILE A 193 -1.80 -34.28 -0.09
N VAL A 194 -2.33 -35.10 -0.98
CA VAL A 194 -1.82 -35.31 -2.35
C VAL A 194 -2.74 -34.74 -3.43
N VAL A 195 -4.02 -34.52 -3.10
CA VAL A 195 -5.00 -33.84 -3.96
C VAL A 195 -5.93 -33.01 -3.08
N GLU A 196 -6.16 -31.75 -3.44
CA GLU A 196 -7.29 -30.94 -2.97
C GLU A 196 -8.29 -30.77 -4.12
N THR A 197 -9.59 -30.79 -3.82
CA THR A 197 -10.65 -30.44 -4.75
C THR A 197 -11.58 -29.43 -4.09
N ASP A 198 -11.76 -28.29 -4.74
CA ASP A 198 -12.57 -27.17 -4.25
C ASP A 198 -14.09 -27.42 -4.45
N PRO A 199 -14.97 -26.52 -3.98
CA PRO A 199 -16.42 -26.65 -4.12
C PRO A 199 -16.97 -26.43 -5.55
N LEU A 200 -16.10 -26.16 -6.52
CA LEU A 200 -16.41 -26.03 -7.95
C LEU A 200 -15.83 -27.20 -8.78
N GLY A 201 -15.06 -28.10 -8.17
CA GLY A 201 -14.42 -29.24 -8.81
C GLY A 201 -13.04 -28.94 -9.41
N ALA A 202 -12.43 -27.79 -9.09
CA ALA A 202 -11.04 -27.50 -9.42
C ALA A 202 -10.10 -28.39 -8.58
N VAL A 203 -9.02 -28.89 -9.19
CA VAL A 203 -8.16 -29.92 -8.58
C VAL A 203 -6.70 -29.45 -8.52
N THR A 204 -6.20 -29.17 -7.32
CA THR A 204 -4.75 -29.01 -7.08
C THR A 204 -4.13 -30.36 -6.70
N ARG A 205 -2.93 -30.66 -7.22
CA ARG A 205 -2.17 -31.87 -6.89
C ARG A 205 -0.83 -31.53 -6.25
N PHE A 206 -0.38 -32.38 -5.32
CA PHE A 206 0.88 -32.20 -4.60
C PHE A 206 1.68 -33.51 -4.53
N GLU A 207 2.99 -33.42 -4.74
CA GLU A 207 3.94 -34.51 -4.49
C GLU A 207 4.84 -34.12 -3.33
N ARG A 208 5.03 -35.00 -2.33
CA ARG A 208 5.90 -34.79 -1.18
C ARG A 208 6.81 -35.99 -0.96
N ASP A 209 7.97 -35.77 -0.34
CA ASP A 209 8.83 -36.86 0.12
C ASP A 209 8.45 -37.36 1.53
N ARG A 210 9.16 -38.38 2.03
CA ARG A 210 8.96 -38.93 3.38
C ARG A 210 9.31 -37.97 4.54
N TYR A 211 9.91 -36.83 4.23
CA TYR A 211 10.23 -35.76 5.18
C TYR A 211 9.24 -34.59 5.05
N HIS A 212 8.13 -34.79 4.31
CA HIS A 212 7.05 -33.84 4.06
C HIS A 212 7.46 -32.61 3.22
N ARG A 213 8.66 -32.63 2.61
CA ARG A 213 9.13 -31.58 1.70
C ARG A 213 8.36 -31.66 0.38
N LEU A 214 7.86 -30.52 -0.12
CA LEU A 214 7.08 -30.44 -1.36
C LEU A 214 8.00 -30.65 -2.56
N LEU A 215 7.80 -31.71 -3.35
CA LEU A 215 8.57 -32.02 -4.57
C LEU A 215 7.92 -31.40 -5.82
N SER A 216 6.59 -31.34 -5.87
CA SER A 216 5.90 -30.55 -6.88
C SER A 216 4.48 -30.18 -6.47
N ARG A 217 3.96 -29.15 -7.14
CA ARG A 217 2.56 -28.75 -7.10
C ARG A 217 2.06 -28.50 -8.52
N THR A 218 0.87 -28.99 -8.84
CA THR A 218 0.21 -28.76 -10.13
C THR A 218 -1.13 -28.08 -9.88
N ASP A 219 -1.35 -26.93 -10.52
CA ASP A 219 -2.60 -26.17 -10.42
C ASP A 219 -3.76 -26.83 -11.21
N PRO A 220 -5.01 -26.39 -11.03
CA PRO A 220 -6.17 -26.91 -11.76
C PRO A 220 -6.14 -26.78 -13.30
N LEU A 221 -5.18 -26.03 -13.87
CA LEU A 221 -4.98 -25.87 -15.31
C LEU A 221 -3.85 -26.77 -15.84
N GLY A 222 -3.14 -27.48 -14.95
CA GLY A 222 -2.02 -28.35 -15.29
C GLY A 222 -0.64 -27.68 -15.20
N HIS A 223 -0.56 -26.42 -14.73
CA HIS A 223 0.71 -25.72 -14.55
C HIS A 223 1.47 -26.32 -13.36
N ARG A 224 2.66 -26.89 -13.60
CA ARG A 224 3.45 -27.60 -12.58
C ARG A 224 4.66 -26.78 -12.14
N THR A 225 4.77 -26.57 -10.84
CA THR A 225 5.98 -26.07 -10.16
C THR A 225 6.71 -27.25 -9.52
N ALA A 226 8.04 -27.31 -9.62
CA ALA A 226 8.85 -28.41 -9.10
C ALA A 226 10.01 -27.93 -8.23
N PHE A 227 10.38 -28.72 -7.22
CA PHE A 227 11.37 -28.38 -6.21
C PHE A 227 12.36 -29.54 -6.04
N HIS A 228 13.65 -29.23 -5.94
CA HIS A 228 14.72 -30.20 -5.78
C HIS A 228 15.63 -29.80 -4.62
N TYR A 229 15.76 -30.68 -3.62
CA TYR A 229 16.53 -30.45 -2.40
C TYR A 229 17.82 -31.27 -2.36
N ASP A 230 18.77 -30.86 -1.52
CA ASP A 230 19.92 -31.69 -1.16
C ASP A 230 19.59 -32.72 -0.05
N GLU A 231 20.60 -33.46 0.41
CA GLU A 231 20.48 -34.45 1.49
C GLU A 231 20.19 -33.83 2.86
N SER A 232 20.55 -32.56 3.06
CA SER A 232 20.40 -31.80 4.30
C SER A 232 19.01 -31.17 4.45
N GLY A 233 18.38 -30.78 3.34
CA GLY A 233 17.11 -30.04 3.38
C GLY A 233 17.06 -28.79 2.51
N ASN A 234 18.19 -28.33 1.99
CA ASN A 234 18.30 -27.03 1.31
C ASN A 234 17.72 -27.11 -0.11
N LEU A 235 16.97 -26.10 -0.54
CA LEU A 235 16.35 -26.05 -1.87
C LEU A 235 17.38 -25.65 -2.92
N LEU A 236 17.85 -26.62 -3.73
CA LEU A 236 18.89 -26.40 -4.75
C LEU A 236 18.34 -25.79 -6.04
N THR A 237 17.20 -26.32 -6.52
CA THR A 237 16.58 -25.91 -7.78
C THR A 237 15.07 -25.83 -7.63
N LEU A 238 14.52 -24.77 -8.19
CA LEU A 238 13.12 -24.55 -8.49
C LEU A 238 12.94 -24.63 -10.01
N THR A 239 11.91 -25.33 -10.50
CA THR A 239 11.41 -25.18 -11.88
C THR A 239 9.99 -24.60 -11.87
N ARG A 240 9.76 -23.51 -12.61
CA ARG A 240 8.47 -22.82 -12.76
C ARG A 240 7.61 -23.46 -13.86
N PRO A 241 6.30 -23.11 -13.96
CA PRO A 241 5.42 -23.63 -15.01
C PRO A 241 5.88 -23.42 -16.47
N ASP A 242 6.61 -22.35 -16.74
CA ASP A 242 7.20 -22.03 -18.05
C ASP A 242 8.54 -22.74 -18.32
N GLY A 243 9.01 -23.55 -17.37
CA GLY A 243 10.27 -24.28 -17.44
C GLY A 243 11.52 -23.47 -17.08
N ARG A 244 11.42 -22.18 -16.71
CA ARG A 244 12.57 -21.44 -16.16
C ARG A 244 12.88 -21.88 -14.74
N GLU A 245 14.15 -21.74 -14.34
CA GLU A 245 14.64 -22.23 -13.06
C GLU A 245 15.29 -21.14 -12.22
N ALA A 246 14.97 -21.11 -10.92
CA ALA A 246 15.80 -20.45 -9.91
C ALA A 246 16.65 -21.52 -9.18
N ARG A 247 17.83 -21.15 -8.70
CA ARG A 247 18.78 -22.06 -8.06
C ARG A 247 19.51 -21.40 -6.91
N ALA A 248 19.90 -22.17 -5.89
CA ALA A 248 20.68 -21.67 -4.76
C ALA A 248 21.88 -22.58 -4.44
N GLU A 249 22.99 -21.97 -4.03
CA GLU A 249 24.18 -22.61 -3.50
C GLU A 249 24.35 -22.19 -2.04
N TYR A 250 24.61 -23.14 -1.14
CA TYR A 250 24.66 -22.94 0.32
C TYR A 250 26.05 -23.19 0.88
N ASN A 251 26.38 -22.57 2.02
CA ASN A 251 27.58 -22.88 2.80
C ASN A 251 27.34 -24.05 3.78
N GLU A 252 28.37 -24.41 4.55
CA GLU A 252 28.34 -25.47 5.58
C GLU A 252 27.31 -25.21 6.70
N LEU A 253 26.84 -23.97 6.85
CA LEU A 253 25.81 -23.54 7.81
C LEU A 253 24.38 -23.57 7.22
N GLY A 254 24.19 -24.08 6.00
CA GLY A 254 22.88 -24.08 5.33
C GLY A 254 22.38 -22.70 4.91
N LEU A 255 23.27 -21.70 4.82
CA LEU A 255 22.94 -20.32 4.41
C LEU A 255 23.28 -20.12 2.92
N PRO A 256 22.41 -19.49 2.10
CA PRO A 256 22.68 -19.33 0.68
C PRO A 256 23.78 -18.31 0.45
N VAL A 257 24.86 -18.72 -0.22
CA VAL A 257 25.96 -17.83 -0.63
C VAL A 257 25.78 -17.26 -2.03
N LYS A 258 24.89 -17.88 -2.82
CA LYS A 258 24.57 -17.46 -4.19
C LYS A 258 23.17 -17.92 -4.57
N VAL A 259 22.33 -16.98 -4.99
CA VAL A 259 20.99 -17.23 -5.55
C VAL A 259 21.00 -16.80 -7.01
N VAL A 260 20.55 -17.68 -7.90
CA VAL A 260 20.32 -17.43 -9.31
C VAL A 260 18.80 -17.38 -9.52
N ASN A 261 18.27 -16.24 -9.90
CA ASN A 261 16.85 -16.06 -10.15
C ASN A 261 16.44 -16.67 -11.51
N ALA A 262 15.12 -16.82 -11.72
CA ALA A 262 14.56 -17.38 -12.95
C ALA A 262 14.85 -16.55 -14.22
N ASP A 263 15.20 -15.27 -14.07
CA ASP A 263 15.66 -14.37 -15.13
C ASP A 263 17.17 -14.50 -15.44
N GLY A 264 17.90 -15.32 -14.66
CA GLY A 264 19.35 -15.49 -14.75
C GLY A 264 20.17 -14.45 -13.99
N THR A 265 19.55 -13.49 -13.29
CA THR A 265 20.25 -12.57 -12.39
C THR A 265 20.80 -13.32 -11.18
N VAL A 266 21.90 -12.81 -10.59
CA VAL A 266 22.64 -13.52 -9.53
C VAL A 266 22.92 -12.62 -8.35
N VAL A 267 22.30 -12.92 -7.21
CA VAL A 267 22.62 -12.37 -5.89
C VAL A 267 23.74 -13.21 -5.26
N ARG A 268 24.65 -12.58 -4.51
CA ARG A 268 25.64 -13.28 -3.67
C ARG A 268 25.61 -12.72 -2.26
N GLN A 269 25.85 -13.58 -1.28
CA GLN A 269 25.84 -13.23 0.13
C GLN A 269 27.08 -13.84 0.81
N THR A 270 27.60 -13.15 1.81
CA THR A 270 28.67 -13.67 2.69
C THR A 270 28.21 -13.62 4.13
N TYR A 271 28.74 -14.51 4.95
CA TYR A 271 28.41 -14.62 6.36
C TYR A 271 29.70 -14.72 7.19
N ASP A 272 29.62 -14.42 8.48
CA ASP A 272 30.66 -14.77 9.45
C ASP A 272 30.52 -16.23 9.93
N ASP A 273 31.44 -16.68 10.80
CA ASP A 273 31.46 -18.04 11.34
C ASP A 273 30.24 -18.36 12.24
N ARG A 274 29.46 -17.36 12.65
CA ARG A 274 28.18 -17.51 13.38
C ARG A 274 26.97 -17.47 12.46
N GLY A 275 27.16 -17.21 11.17
CA GLY A 275 26.07 -17.09 10.21
C GLY A 275 25.41 -15.70 10.17
N ASN A 276 26.02 -14.66 10.74
CA ASN A 276 25.54 -13.29 10.53
C ASN A 276 25.98 -12.79 9.16
N ARG A 277 25.06 -12.20 8.38
CA ARG A 277 25.35 -11.78 7.00
C ARG A 277 26.31 -10.59 6.97
N THR A 278 27.50 -10.74 6.41
CA THR A 278 28.55 -9.69 6.37
C THR A 278 28.50 -8.85 5.10
N SER A 279 27.93 -9.37 4.00
CA SER A 279 27.65 -8.59 2.80
C SER A 279 26.56 -9.20 1.94
N VAL A 280 25.96 -8.37 1.09
CA VAL A 280 25.11 -8.77 -0.04
C VAL A 280 25.54 -8.04 -1.31
N THR A 281 25.83 -8.79 -2.37
CA THR A 281 26.11 -8.27 -3.71
C THR A 281 24.88 -8.48 -4.60
N ALA A 282 24.25 -7.39 -5.00
CA ALA A 282 23.12 -7.37 -5.92
C ALA A 282 23.55 -7.80 -7.34
N PRO A 283 22.61 -8.16 -8.24
CA PRO A 283 22.95 -8.57 -9.62
C PRO A 283 23.77 -7.54 -10.39
N SER A 284 23.59 -6.26 -10.07
CA SER A 284 24.34 -5.11 -10.59
C SER A 284 25.86 -5.17 -10.30
N GLY A 285 26.30 -6.02 -9.37
CA GLY A 285 27.67 -6.06 -8.84
C GLY A 285 27.89 -5.13 -7.64
N GLN A 286 26.89 -4.33 -7.29
CA GLN A 286 26.91 -3.41 -6.16
C GLN A 286 26.81 -4.20 -4.85
N THR A 287 27.65 -3.87 -3.86
CA THR A 287 27.72 -4.63 -2.61
C THR A 287 27.42 -3.73 -1.42
N THR A 288 26.52 -4.17 -0.54
CA THR A 288 26.30 -3.59 0.78
C THR A 288 26.97 -4.45 1.84
N HIS A 289 27.58 -3.82 2.84
CA HIS A 289 28.28 -4.47 3.94
C HIS A 289 27.57 -4.24 5.27
N PHE A 290 27.61 -5.23 6.15
CA PHE A 290 27.00 -5.17 7.48
C PHE A 290 28.04 -5.52 8.54
N THR A 291 27.95 -4.88 9.71
CA THR A 291 28.75 -5.23 10.89
C THR A 291 27.86 -5.56 12.07
N HIS A 292 28.34 -6.47 12.93
CA HIS A 292 27.57 -7.05 14.02
C HIS A 292 28.31 -6.93 15.35
N ASP A 293 27.57 -6.84 16.46
CA ASP A 293 28.11 -7.00 17.81
C ASP A 293 28.32 -8.49 18.18
N GLU A 294 28.80 -8.77 19.40
CA GLU A 294 29.06 -10.14 19.86
C GLU A 294 27.79 -11.00 19.98
N ALA A 295 26.60 -10.37 20.05
CA ALA A 295 25.28 -11.02 20.11
C ALA A 295 24.58 -11.08 18.74
N GLY A 296 25.25 -10.68 17.65
CA GLY A 296 24.70 -10.73 16.30
C GLY A 296 23.72 -9.61 15.97
N HIS A 297 23.66 -8.53 16.76
CA HIS A 297 22.89 -7.32 16.42
C HIS A 297 23.66 -6.44 15.44
N VAL A 298 22.97 -5.79 14.51
CA VAL A 298 23.61 -4.89 13.53
C VAL A 298 24.10 -3.63 14.22
N THR A 299 25.35 -3.26 13.96
CA THR A 299 25.95 -2.01 14.44
C THR A 299 26.25 -1.03 13.32
N SER A 300 26.45 -1.50 12.09
CA SER A 300 26.50 -0.64 10.90
C SER A 300 26.00 -1.31 9.63
N VAL A 301 25.53 -0.48 8.69
CA VAL A 301 25.24 -0.85 7.31
C VAL A 301 25.92 0.15 6.39
N THR A 302 26.73 -0.33 5.45
CA THR A 302 27.50 0.50 4.50
C THR A 302 27.06 0.21 3.08
N ASP A 303 26.63 1.27 2.39
CA ASP A 303 26.10 1.21 1.02
C ASP A 303 27.20 0.99 -0.04
N PRO A 304 26.84 0.73 -1.32
CA PRO A 304 27.81 0.54 -2.40
C PRO A 304 28.70 1.75 -2.72
N LEU A 305 28.33 2.96 -2.28
CA LEU A 305 29.12 4.18 -2.42
C LEU A 305 30.03 4.45 -1.20
N GLY A 306 29.93 3.62 -0.14
CA GLY A 306 30.70 3.75 1.10
C GLY A 306 30.03 4.61 2.18
N HIS A 307 28.79 5.06 2.00
CA HIS A 307 28.05 5.78 3.03
C HIS A 307 27.57 4.80 4.11
N THR A 308 27.73 5.15 5.38
CA THR A 308 27.49 4.23 6.49
C THR A 308 26.43 4.76 7.45
N THR A 309 25.35 4.00 7.64
CA THR A 309 24.40 4.17 8.74
C THR A 309 24.90 3.38 9.95
N THR A 310 24.80 3.94 11.15
CA THR A 310 25.19 3.26 12.40
C THR A 310 24.00 3.09 13.33
N ILE A 311 23.99 1.97 14.05
CA ILE A 311 22.88 1.55 14.91
C ILE A 311 23.46 1.19 16.29
N VAL A 312 22.82 1.70 17.34
CA VAL A 312 23.07 1.28 18.73
C VAL A 312 21.81 0.60 19.22
N CYS A 313 21.90 -0.68 19.56
CA CYS A 313 20.80 -1.47 20.07
C CYS A 313 20.82 -1.59 21.60
N ASP A 314 19.68 -1.99 22.16
CA ASP A 314 19.63 -2.58 23.50
C ASP A 314 20.08 -4.05 23.48
N ARG A 315 19.99 -4.73 24.63
CA ARG A 315 20.38 -6.13 24.77
C ARG A 315 19.55 -7.11 23.94
N ALA A 316 18.34 -6.73 23.53
CA ALA A 316 17.46 -7.55 22.69
C ALA A 316 17.62 -7.24 21.19
N GLY A 317 18.59 -6.41 20.82
CA GLY A 317 18.82 -6.01 19.43
C GLY A 317 17.90 -4.92 18.91
N LEU A 318 17.05 -4.34 19.76
CA LEU A 318 16.14 -3.27 19.34
C LEU A 318 16.88 -1.92 19.31
N PRO A 319 16.75 -1.09 18.25
CA PRO A 319 17.45 0.19 18.19
C PRO A 319 17.06 1.15 19.33
N LEU A 320 18.08 1.74 19.93
CA LEU A 320 18.02 2.90 20.84
C LEU A 320 18.51 4.18 20.15
N GLN A 321 19.44 4.06 19.20
CA GLN A 321 19.91 5.15 18.35
C GLN A 321 20.14 4.65 16.92
N ILE A 322 19.67 5.40 15.92
CA ILE A 322 20.03 5.23 14.51
C ILE A 322 20.63 6.55 14.04
N THR A 323 21.79 6.49 13.38
CA THR A 323 22.49 7.66 12.85
C THR A 323 22.74 7.47 11.35
N ASP A 324 22.20 8.37 10.53
CA ASP A 324 22.39 8.34 9.07
C ASP A 324 23.82 8.71 8.65
N PRO A 325 24.19 8.55 7.36
CA PRO A 325 25.54 8.89 6.88
C PRO A 325 25.92 10.38 6.94
N LEU A 326 24.96 11.26 7.24
CA LEU A 326 25.17 12.70 7.41
C LEU A 326 25.21 13.13 8.90
N GLY A 327 25.01 12.20 9.83
CA GLY A 327 24.98 12.43 11.27
C GLY A 327 23.61 12.74 11.86
N ALA A 328 22.54 12.74 11.06
CA ALA A 328 21.17 12.89 11.55
C ALA A 328 20.80 11.69 12.43
N THR A 329 20.32 11.95 13.65
CA THR A 329 20.20 10.93 14.70
C THR A 329 18.79 10.81 15.25
N THR A 330 18.14 9.66 15.07
CA THR A 330 16.88 9.32 15.74
C THR A 330 17.16 8.51 17.01
N ARG A 331 16.41 8.77 18.09
CA ARG A 331 16.57 8.10 19.40
C ARG A 331 15.26 7.52 19.91
N TYR A 332 15.37 6.39 20.61
CA TYR A 332 14.24 5.67 21.18
C TYR A 332 14.46 5.41 22.68
N GLU A 333 13.43 5.66 23.48
CA GLU A 333 13.30 5.10 24.83
C GLU A 333 12.24 4.01 24.78
N ARG A 334 12.49 2.86 25.42
CA ARG A 334 11.63 1.67 25.36
C ARG A 334 11.15 1.28 26.76
N ASP A 335 9.94 0.73 26.83
CA ASP A 335 9.43 0.11 28.05
C ASP A 335 10.00 -1.31 28.26
N ALA A 336 9.59 -1.96 29.35
CA ALA A 336 10.02 -3.31 29.69
C ALA A 336 9.44 -4.42 28.77
N PHE A 337 8.58 -4.07 27.81
CA PHE A 337 8.14 -4.93 26.71
C PHE A 337 8.90 -4.65 25.39
N GLY A 338 9.89 -3.75 25.41
CA GLY A 338 10.67 -3.35 24.24
C GLY A 338 9.97 -2.33 23.33
N ARG A 339 8.77 -1.85 23.70
CA ARG A 339 7.97 -0.93 22.87
C ARG A 339 8.45 0.51 23.05
N PRO A 340 8.52 1.32 21.98
CA PRO A 340 8.95 2.71 22.10
C PRO A 340 7.92 3.53 22.91
N VAL A 341 8.36 4.18 23.98
CA VAL A 341 7.54 5.13 24.78
C VAL A 341 7.90 6.57 24.49
N THR A 342 9.13 6.82 24.03
CA THR A 342 9.61 8.12 23.55
C THR A 342 10.34 7.93 22.24
N VAL A 343 10.01 8.74 21.22
CA VAL A 343 10.76 8.86 19.97
C VAL A 343 11.25 10.30 19.86
N THR A 344 12.56 10.47 19.69
CA THR A 344 13.18 11.78 19.43
C THR A 344 13.74 11.80 18.02
N ASP A 345 13.29 12.73 17.19
CA ASP A 345 13.73 12.89 15.80
C ASP A 345 15.11 13.58 15.69
N PRO A 346 15.73 13.62 14.49
CA PRO A 346 17.01 14.30 14.26
C PRO A 346 17.03 15.82 14.53
N THR A 347 15.87 16.45 14.73
CA THR A 347 15.73 17.87 15.10
C THR A 347 15.44 18.09 16.60
N GLY A 348 15.37 17.01 17.39
CA GLY A 348 15.10 17.05 18.82
C GLY A 348 13.61 17.12 19.18
N VAL A 349 12.73 16.93 18.21
CA VAL A 349 11.27 16.85 18.40
C VAL A 349 10.93 15.52 19.07
N VAL A 350 10.06 15.56 20.08
CA VAL A 350 9.72 14.38 20.91
C VAL A 350 8.25 13.99 20.76
N THR A 351 8.01 12.75 20.35
CA THR A 351 6.69 12.09 20.42
C THR A 351 6.68 11.08 21.57
N ARG A 352 5.57 11.00 22.32
CA ARG A 352 5.37 10.02 23.40
C ARG A 352 4.21 9.07 23.08
N LEU A 353 4.36 7.82 23.48
CA LEU A 353 3.43 6.73 23.20
C LEU A 353 3.11 5.99 24.52
N GLU A 354 1.84 5.72 24.75
CA GLU A 354 1.34 4.94 25.90
C GLU A 354 0.63 3.68 25.37
N TRP A 355 0.86 2.53 26.00
CA TRP A 355 0.45 1.20 25.49
C TRP A 355 -0.34 0.39 26.54
N THR A 356 -1.27 -0.47 26.11
CA THR A 356 -1.88 -1.52 26.96
C THR A 356 -0.91 -2.68 27.18
N VAL A 357 -1.23 -3.63 28.06
CA VAL A 357 -0.39 -4.82 28.32
C VAL A 357 -0.19 -5.65 27.06
N GLU A 358 -1.27 -5.89 26.31
CA GLU A 358 -1.29 -6.72 25.09
C GLU A 358 -0.51 -6.07 23.94
N GLY A 359 -0.29 -4.75 24.00
CA GLY A 359 0.47 -3.99 23.01
C GLY A 359 -0.30 -2.84 22.35
N HIS A 360 -1.55 -2.56 22.74
CA HIS A 360 -2.41 -1.56 22.08
C HIS A 360 -2.04 -0.11 22.37
N LEU A 361 -1.90 0.72 21.32
CA LEU A 361 -1.59 2.14 21.45
C LEU A 361 -2.76 2.85 22.12
N ALA A 362 -2.69 3.02 23.44
CA ALA A 362 -3.73 3.66 24.21
C ALA A 362 -3.73 5.19 24.00
N ARG A 363 -2.54 5.78 23.79
CA ARG A 363 -2.39 7.23 23.61
C ARG A 363 -1.14 7.60 22.82
N ARG A 364 -1.24 8.66 22.03
CA ARG A 364 -0.13 9.36 21.38
C ARG A 364 -0.13 10.82 21.83
N THR A 365 1.02 11.34 22.25
CA THR A 365 1.23 12.77 22.51
C THR A 365 2.31 13.30 21.58
N ALA A 366 1.95 14.26 20.72
CA ALA A 366 2.88 14.88 19.79
C ALA A 366 3.70 16.00 20.45
N ALA A 367 4.68 16.55 19.74
CA ALA A 367 5.65 17.49 20.30
C ALA A 367 5.07 18.88 20.64
N ASP A 368 3.94 19.26 20.05
CA ASP A 368 3.20 20.48 20.43
C ASP A 368 2.25 20.26 21.63
N GLY A 369 2.18 19.02 22.15
CA GLY A 369 1.31 18.64 23.27
C GLY A 369 -0.09 18.20 22.86
N SER A 370 -0.43 18.18 21.56
CA SER A 370 -1.66 17.57 21.06
C SER A 370 -1.69 16.06 21.33
N THR A 371 -2.89 15.50 21.57
CA THR A 371 -3.03 14.09 21.97
C THR A 371 -4.16 13.37 21.24
N GLU A 372 -3.89 12.15 20.81
CA GLU A 372 -4.88 11.18 20.33
C GLU A 372 -4.96 10.01 21.33
N SER A 373 -6.11 9.34 21.42
CA SER A 373 -6.29 8.16 22.26
C SER A 373 -7.23 7.12 21.67
N TRP A 374 -7.01 5.86 22.03
CA TRP A 374 -7.79 4.71 21.58
C TRP A 374 -8.29 3.91 22.77
N THR A 375 -9.44 3.24 22.62
CA THR A 375 -9.94 2.27 23.59
C THR A 375 -10.20 0.94 22.91
N TYR A 376 -9.98 -0.15 23.63
CA TYR A 376 -10.10 -1.51 23.11
C TYR A 376 -11.08 -2.33 23.94
N ASP A 377 -11.71 -3.34 23.35
CA ASP A 377 -12.42 -4.38 24.09
C ASP A 377 -11.44 -5.48 24.58
N GLY A 378 -11.96 -6.59 25.12
CA GLY A 378 -11.11 -7.66 25.66
C GLY A 378 -10.41 -8.51 24.61
N GLU A 379 -10.87 -8.50 23.35
CA GLU A 379 -10.24 -9.18 22.20
C GLU A 379 -9.26 -8.25 21.45
N GLY A 380 -9.11 -7.00 21.89
CA GLY A 380 -8.21 -6.03 21.27
C GLY A 380 -8.83 -5.25 20.10
N ASN A 381 -10.16 -5.28 19.92
CA ASN A 381 -10.83 -4.48 18.90
C ASN A 381 -10.91 -3.01 19.31
N CYS A 382 -10.50 -2.10 18.43
CA CYS A 382 -10.58 -0.65 18.67
C CYS A 382 -12.03 -0.20 18.75
N THR A 383 -12.56 0.06 19.96
CA THR A 383 -13.95 0.47 20.17
C THR A 383 -14.16 1.97 19.98
N THR A 384 -13.17 2.80 20.33
CA THR A 384 -13.19 4.24 20.05
C THR A 384 -11.80 4.77 19.70
N HIS A 385 -11.77 5.81 18.87
CA HIS A 385 -10.60 6.66 18.64
C HIS A 385 -11.01 8.12 18.86
N THR A 386 -10.23 8.85 19.67
CA THR A 386 -10.41 10.29 19.94
C THR A 386 -9.25 11.05 19.30
N ASP A 387 -9.59 11.96 18.39
CA ASP A 387 -8.63 12.80 17.65
C ASP A 387 -8.11 14.00 18.48
N PRO A 388 -7.14 14.81 17.98
CA PRO A 388 -6.57 15.93 18.71
C PRO A 388 -7.54 17.05 19.10
N ILE A 389 -8.70 17.14 18.44
CA ILE A 389 -9.75 18.14 18.73
C ILE A 389 -10.89 17.56 19.58
N GLY A 390 -10.77 16.32 20.04
CA GLY A 390 -11.77 15.63 20.85
C GLY A 390 -12.91 15.00 20.05
N GLY A 391 -12.77 14.89 18.72
CA GLY A 391 -13.71 14.16 17.88
C GLY A 391 -13.59 12.65 18.10
N VAL A 392 -14.72 11.99 18.39
CA VAL A 392 -14.76 10.56 18.73
C VAL A 392 -15.33 9.75 17.57
N SER A 393 -14.50 8.89 16.99
CA SER A 393 -14.95 7.78 16.13
C SER A 393 -15.31 6.56 16.98
N ARG A 394 -16.32 5.79 16.56
CA ARG A 394 -16.78 4.56 17.22
C ARG A 394 -16.86 3.40 16.24
N PHE A 395 -16.51 2.22 16.72
CA PHE A 395 -16.54 0.98 15.94
C PHE A 395 -17.29 -0.08 16.73
N GLU A 396 -18.17 -0.83 16.05
CA GLU A 396 -19.02 -1.86 16.64
C GLU A 396 -18.71 -3.20 15.98
N TYR A 397 -18.63 -4.27 16.79
CA TYR A 397 -18.17 -5.59 16.33
C TYR A 397 -19.17 -6.71 16.68
N THR A 398 -19.17 -7.77 15.86
CA THR A 398 -19.93 -9.00 16.08
C THR A 398 -18.99 -10.21 16.19
N HIS A 399 -19.52 -11.43 16.07
CA HIS A 399 -18.76 -12.69 16.15
C HIS A 399 -17.44 -12.64 15.39
N PHE A 400 -16.35 -13.07 16.04
CA PHE A 400 -14.99 -13.03 15.50
C PHE A 400 -14.61 -11.62 14.99
N ASP A 401 -14.69 -10.57 15.81
CA ASP A 401 -14.05 -9.28 15.47
C ASP A 401 -14.54 -8.64 14.15
N LEU A 402 -15.73 -9.03 13.67
CA LEU A 402 -16.30 -8.50 12.43
C LEU A 402 -16.90 -7.13 12.69
N LEU A 403 -16.35 -6.09 12.07
CA LEU A 403 -16.91 -4.74 12.11
C LEU A 403 -18.34 -4.76 11.55
N THR A 404 -19.33 -4.36 12.34
CA THR A 404 -20.73 -4.22 11.91
C THR A 404 -21.14 -2.79 11.67
N ALA A 405 -20.50 -1.82 12.35
CA ALA A 405 -20.71 -0.42 12.07
C ALA A 405 -19.49 0.45 12.43
N ARG A 406 -19.35 1.56 11.69
CA ARG A 406 -18.40 2.64 12.00
C ARG A 406 -19.16 3.96 12.03
N THR A 407 -19.04 4.70 13.13
CA THR A 407 -19.60 6.05 13.29
C THR A 407 -18.46 7.07 13.42
N GLY A 408 -18.42 8.07 12.54
CA GLY A 408 -17.44 9.16 12.56
C GLY A 408 -17.72 10.24 13.61
N PRO A 409 -16.80 11.20 13.82
CA PRO A 409 -16.96 12.27 14.81
C PRO A 409 -18.05 13.29 14.44
N ASP A 410 -18.52 13.31 13.19
CA ASP A 410 -19.68 14.04 12.71
C ASP A 410 -21.01 13.26 12.85
N GLY A 411 -20.99 12.08 13.48
CA GLY A 411 -22.15 11.20 13.66
C GLY A 411 -22.54 10.39 12.41
N VAL A 412 -21.76 10.48 11.33
CA VAL A 412 -21.99 9.72 10.09
C VAL A 412 -21.73 8.24 10.32
N ARG A 413 -22.72 7.38 10.06
CA ARG A 413 -22.68 5.94 10.29
C ARG A 413 -22.67 5.15 8.97
N TYR A 414 -21.76 4.19 8.88
CA TYR A 414 -21.76 3.11 7.88
C TYR A 414 -22.00 1.78 8.59
N GLU A 415 -22.72 0.87 7.94
CA GLU A 415 -23.00 -0.48 8.46
C GLU A 415 -22.52 -1.56 7.48
N PHE A 416 -22.13 -2.71 8.01
CA PHE A 416 -21.47 -3.79 7.27
C PHE A 416 -22.13 -5.13 7.61
N ALA A 417 -22.69 -5.81 6.61
CA ALA A 417 -23.23 -7.16 6.75
C ALA A 417 -22.23 -8.20 6.23
N HIS A 418 -22.19 -9.35 6.90
CA HIS A 418 -21.31 -10.45 6.56
C HIS A 418 -22.10 -11.75 6.49
N ASP A 419 -21.62 -12.73 5.73
CA ASP A 419 -22.16 -14.09 5.73
C ASP A 419 -21.56 -14.97 6.85
N LEU A 420 -21.91 -16.26 6.84
CA LEU A 420 -21.44 -17.22 7.83
C LEU A 420 -19.94 -17.50 7.65
N GLU A 421 -19.46 -17.46 6.41
CA GLU A 421 -18.08 -17.57 5.96
C GLU A 421 -17.25 -16.29 6.25
N LEU A 422 -17.83 -15.32 6.96
CA LEU A 422 -17.25 -14.05 7.41
C LEU A 422 -16.93 -13.05 6.27
N ARG A 423 -17.45 -13.27 5.06
CA ARG A 423 -17.23 -12.42 3.88
C ARG A 423 -18.19 -11.22 3.91
N LEU A 424 -17.72 -10.04 3.50
CA LEU A 424 -18.54 -8.82 3.43
C LEU A 424 -19.59 -8.96 2.32
N THR A 425 -20.87 -8.98 2.66
CA THR A 425 -21.98 -9.12 1.70
C THR A 425 -22.72 -7.81 1.42
N ARG A 426 -22.66 -6.83 2.34
CA ARG A 426 -23.27 -5.51 2.12
C ARG A 426 -22.58 -4.39 2.90
N VAL A 427 -22.42 -3.23 2.26
CA VAL A 427 -22.19 -1.94 2.94
C VAL A 427 -23.47 -1.11 2.84
N THR A 428 -23.98 -0.61 3.96
CA THR A 428 -25.07 0.38 3.99
C THR A 428 -24.48 1.75 4.30
N ASN A 429 -24.78 2.74 3.45
CA ASN A 429 -24.27 4.10 3.60
C ASN A 429 -25.20 4.97 4.50
N PRO A 430 -24.77 6.19 4.88
CA PRO A 430 -25.53 7.08 5.75
C PRO A 430 -26.87 7.58 5.20
N GLN A 431 -27.12 7.39 3.90
CA GLN A 431 -28.38 7.72 3.22
C GLN A 431 -29.32 6.51 3.12
N GLY A 432 -28.89 5.32 3.56
CA GLY A 432 -29.62 4.05 3.45
C GLY A 432 -29.47 3.34 2.10
N LEU A 433 -28.54 3.78 1.23
CA LEU A 433 -28.20 3.07 -0.01
C LEU A 433 -27.27 1.89 0.31
N THR A 434 -27.38 0.81 -0.45
CA THR A 434 -26.59 -0.42 -0.25
C THR A 434 -25.59 -0.64 -1.38
N TRP A 435 -24.43 -1.18 -1.03
CA TRP A 435 -23.49 -1.79 -1.96
C TRP A 435 -23.43 -3.26 -1.59
N ASP A 436 -23.77 -4.14 -2.53
CA ASP A 436 -24.01 -5.56 -2.32
C ASP A 436 -22.94 -6.40 -3.04
N TYR A 437 -22.52 -7.51 -2.41
CA TYR A 437 -21.51 -8.43 -2.93
C TYR A 437 -22.02 -9.87 -2.89
N GLU A 438 -21.80 -10.64 -3.97
CA GLU A 438 -22.15 -12.06 -4.07
C GLU A 438 -20.90 -12.90 -4.37
N TYR A 439 -20.79 -14.05 -3.71
CA TYR A 439 -19.66 -14.99 -3.85
C TYR A 439 -20.13 -16.34 -4.43
N ASP A 440 -19.26 -17.02 -5.17
CA ASP A 440 -19.47 -18.43 -5.53
C ASP A 440 -19.09 -19.38 -4.39
N SER A 441 -19.31 -20.69 -4.59
CA SER A 441 -19.04 -21.73 -3.59
C SER A 441 -17.55 -21.89 -3.24
N ALA A 442 -16.63 -21.44 -4.09
CA ALA A 442 -15.21 -21.36 -3.77
C ALA A 442 -14.85 -20.10 -2.96
N GLY A 443 -15.80 -19.16 -2.83
CA GLY A 443 -15.67 -17.90 -2.10
C GLY A 443 -15.16 -16.74 -2.95
N ARG A 444 -15.33 -16.78 -4.28
CA ARG A 444 -14.81 -15.77 -5.22
C ARG A 444 -15.90 -14.78 -5.59
N LEU A 445 -15.58 -13.50 -5.69
CA LEU A 445 -16.56 -12.43 -5.94
C LEU A 445 -17.14 -12.55 -7.35
N ILE A 446 -18.40 -12.94 -7.50
CA ILE A 446 -19.05 -13.12 -8.80
C ILE A 446 -19.96 -11.95 -9.19
N THR A 447 -20.43 -11.16 -8.22
CA THR A 447 -21.25 -9.97 -8.44
C THR A 447 -20.87 -8.88 -7.44
N GLU A 448 -20.77 -7.63 -7.89
CA GLU A 448 -20.97 -6.46 -7.04
C GLU A 448 -22.09 -5.58 -7.62
N THR A 449 -22.90 -4.96 -6.76
CA THR A 449 -23.91 -3.96 -7.15
C THR A 449 -23.78 -2.74 -6.26
N ASP A 450 -23.59 -1.56 -6.84
CA ASP A 450 -23.32 -0.35 -6.06
C ASP A 450 -24.56 0.48 -5.68
N PHE A 451 -24.32 1.58 -4.94
CA PHE A 451 -25.32 2.50 -4.41
C PHE A 451 -26.30 3.12 -5.44
N ASP A 452 -26.06 2.96 -6.74
CA ASP A 452 -26.96 3.39 -7.84
C ASP A 452 -27.55 2.19 -8.62
N ASP A 453 -27.59 1.01 -8.02
CA ASP A 453 -28.06 -0.27 -8.60
C ASP A 453 -27.28 -0.72 -9.85
N ARG A 454 -26.02 -0.29 -9.99
CA ARG A 454 -25.17 -0.68 -11.13
C ARG A 454 -24.41 -1.95 -10.79
N THR A 455 -24.68 -3.01 -11.55
CA THR A 455 -24.07 -4.34 -11.35
C THR A 455 -22.84 -4.56 -12.22
N LEU A 456 -21.76 -5.07 -11.62
CA LEU A 456 -20.65 -5.74 -12.28
C LEU A 456 -20.70 -7.24 -11.96
N THR A 457 -20.52 -8.10 -12.98
CA THR A 457 -20.37 -9.55 -12.77
C THR A 457 -19.04 -10.07 -13.29
N TYR A 458 -18.51 -11.10 -12.64
CA TYR A 458 -17.17 -11.64 -12.86
C TYR A 458 -17.22 -13.14 -13.21
N THR A 459 -16.26 -13.60 -14.01
CA THR A 459 -16.03 -15.02 -14.28
C THR A 459 -14.57 -15.37 -14.06
N TYR A 460 -14.29 -16.56 -13.54
CA TYR A 460 -12.94 -17.04 -13.26
C TYR A 460 -12.62 -18.32 -14.04
N ASP A 461 -11.34 -18.61 -14.26
CA ASP A 461 -10.88 -19.93 -14.67
C ASP A 461 -10.86 -20.92 -13.47
N PRO A 462 -10.72 -22.24 -13.72
CA PRO A 462 -10.66 -23.24 -12.64
C PRO A 462 -9.51 -23.09 -11.65
N ALA A 463 -8.55 -22.19 -11.86
CA ALA A 463 -7.51 -21.95 -10.88
C ALA A 463 -7.67 -20.59 -10.16
N ASP A 464 -8.73 -19.81 -10.46
CA ASP A 464 -9.10 -18.52 -9.84
C ASP A 464 -8.54 -17.23 -10.47
N ARG A 465 -8.14 -17.23 -11.74
CA ARG A 465 -7.85 -15.97 -12.47
C ARG A 465 -9.12 -15.42 -13.09
N LEU A 466 -9.32 -14.11 -13.04
CA LEU A 466 -10.46 -13.43 -13.64
C LEU A 466 -10.42 -13.54 -15.17
N THR A 467 -11.33 -14.27 -15.79
CA THR A 467 -11.40 -14.44 -17.26
C THR A 467 -12.30 -13.42 -17.95
N SER A 468 -13.32 -12.88 -17.27
CA SER A 468 -14.09 -11.75 -17.78
C SER A 468 -14.82 -10.97 -16.69
N ARG A 469 -15.09 -9.69 -16.96
CA ARG A 469 -16.08 -8.87 -16.25
C ARG A 469 -17.17 -8.39 -17.22
N ARG A 470 -18.39 -8.19 -16.74
CA ARG A 470 -19.51 -7.59 -17.48
C ARG A 470 -20.10 -6.43 -16.67
N ASN A 471 -20.34 -5.30 -17.32
CA ASN A 471 -20.95 -4.12 -16.70
C ASN A 471 -22.48 -4.03 -16.93
N ALA A 472 -23.13 -3.02 -16.34
CA ALA A 472 -24.59 -2.83 -16.43
C ALA A 472 -25.11 -2.45 -17.84
N LEU A 473 -24.25 -2.04 -18.78
CA LEU A 473 -24.60 -1.90 -20.21
C LEU A 473 -24.55 -3.25 -20.97
N GLY A 474 -24.07 -4.32 -20.31
CA GLY A 474 -23.87 -5.63 -20.91
C GLY A 474 -22.57 -5.75 -21.70
N GLU A 475 -21.71 -4.73 -21.71
CA GLU A 475 -20.38 -4.78 -22.28
C GLU A 475 -19.51 -5.75 -21.48
N VAL A 476 -18.57 -6.43 -22.15
CA VAL A 476 -17.73 -7.47 -21.53
C VAL A 476 -16.26 -7.15 -21.77
N THR A 477 -15.47 -7.09 -20.69
CA THR A 477 -14.00 -7.16 -20.77
C THR A 477 -13.55 -8.60 -20.57
N ARG A 478 -12.70 -9.15 -21.43
CA ARG A 478 -12.12 -10.51 -21.28
C ARG A 478 -10.61 -10.44 -21.09
N PHE A 479 -10.06 -11.42 -20.37
CA PHE A 479 -8.64 -11.54 -20.07
C PHE A 479 -8.14 -12.94 -20.43
N GLU A 480 -7.00 -13.00 -21.10
CA GLU A 480 -6.24 -14.24 -21.35
C GLU A 480 -4.89 -14.11 -20.64
N HIS A 481 -4.43 -15.21 -20.04
CA HIS A 481 -3.22 -15.26 -19.23
C HIS A 481 -2.26 -16.34 -19.72
N ASN A 482 -0.96 -16.12 -19.54
CA ASN A 482 0.05 -17.17 -19.70
C ASN A 482 0.03 -18.17 -18.53
N GLU A 483 0.91 -19.17 -18.59
CA GLU A 483 1.15 -20.19 -17.56
C GLU A 483 1.67 -19.62 -16.22
N LEU A 484 2.17 -18.39 -16.24
CA LEU A 484 2.65 -17.65 -15.06
C LEU A 484 1.54 -16.85 -14.37
N GLY A 485 0.35 -16.74 -14.98
CA GLY A 485 -0.76 -15.95 -14.47
C GLY A 485 -0.81 -14.50 -14.95
N GLN A 486 0.11 -14.07 -15.81
CA GLN A 486 0.19 -12.70 -16.32
C GLN A 486 -0.76 -12.49 -17.50
N VAL A 487 -1.46 -11.36 -17.56
CA VAL A 487 -2.39 -11.03 -18.66
C VAL A 487 -1.61 -10.77 -19.95
N ILE A 488 -1.88 -11.55 -21.00
CA ILE A 488 -1.28 -11.40 -22.34
C ILE A 488 -2.25 -10.74 -23.33
N ARG A 489 -3.56 -10.77 -23.07
CA ARG A 489 -4.59 -10.13 -23.89
C ARG A 489 -5.74 -9.63 -23.02
N LYS A 490 -6.17 -8.38 -23.25
CA LYS A 490 -7.39 -7.76 -22.72
C LYS A 490 -8.30 -7.39 -23.88
N ASP A 491 -9.54 -7.86 -23.90
CA ASP A 491 -10.53 -7.55 -24.93
C ASP A 491 -11.70 -6.79 -24.29
N ALA A 492 -11.70 -5.46 -24.43
CA ALA A 492 -12.74 -4.58 -23.90
C ALA A 492 -13.79 -4.33 -24.99
N ALA A 493 -14.87 -5.12 -24.96
CA ALA A 493 -15.99 -5.02 -25.90
C ALA A 493 -15.58 -5.04 -27.40
N GLY A 494 -14.56 -5.83 -27.76
CA GLY A 494 -14.01 -5.93 -29.11
C GLY A 494 -12.78 -5.05 -29.36
N ARG A 495 -12.42 -4.15 -28.43
CA ARG A 495 -11.17 -3.38 -28.47
C ARG A 495 -10.08 -4.16 -27.74
N VAL A 496 -9.14 -4.71 -28.50
CA VAL A 496 -8.10 -5.60 -27.99
C VAL A 496 -6.84 -4.82 -27.61
N THR A 497 -6.28 -5.13 -26.45
CA THR A 497 -4.92 -4.76 -26.05
C THR A 497 -4.13 -6.03 -25.80
N THR A 498 -2.89 -6.13 -26.31
CA THR A 498 -1.98 -7.26 -26.03
C THR A 498 -0.78 -6.81 -25.22
N TYR A 499 -0.23 -7.71 -24.42
CA TYR A 499 0.90 -7.46 -23.52
C TYR A 499 1.97 -8.54 -23.69
N ALA A 500 3.23 -8.15 -23.67
CA ALA A 500 4.38 -9.03 -23.71
C ALA A 500 5.38 -8.64 -22.61
N TYR A 501 6.01 -9.67 -22.02
CA TYR A 501 6.86 -9.57 -20.85
C TYR A 501 8.30 -9.91 -21.21
N ASP A 502 9.27 -9.32 -20.52
CA ASP A 502 10.68 -9.67 -20.69
C ASP A 502 11.10 -10.86 -19.80
N MET A 503 12.39 -11.22 -19.86
CA MET A 503 12.96 -12.30 -19.07
C MET A 503 12.92 -12.05 -17.55
N THR A 504 12.71 -10.80 -17.10
CA THR A 504 12.52 -10.42 -15.69
C THR A 504 11.05 -10.43 -15.28
N ASP A 505 10.16 -10.94 -16.15
CA ASP A 505 8.70 -10.98 -16.01
C ASP A 505 8.03 -9.61 -15.96
N GLN A 506 8.75 -8.53 -16.28
CA GLN A 506 8.22 -7.17 -16.27
C GLN A 506 7.61 -6.82 -17.63
N LEU A 507 6.71 -5.84 -17.67
CA LEU A 507 6.09 -5.44 -18.94
C LEU A 507 7.17 -4.87 -19.86
N ALA A 508 7.27 -5.43 -21.07
CA ALA A 508 8.25 -5.05 -22.09
C ALA A 508 7.58 -4.37 -23.28
N GLU A 509 6.39 -4.82 -23.66
CA GLU A 509 5.60 -4.23 -24.73
C GLU A 509 4.11 -4.35 -24.44
N ALA A 510 3.36 -3.33 -24.82
CA ALA A 510 1.91 -3.39 -24.94
C ALA A 510 1.45 -2.75 -26.25
N ILE A 511 0.43 -3.31 -26.89
CA ILE A 511 -0.16 -2.81 -28.14
C ILE A 511 -1.65 -2.62 -27.94
N GLY A 512 -2.13 -1.40 -28.16
CA GLY A 512 -3.52 -1.00 -27.98
C GLY A 512 -4.41 -1.27 -29.20
N PRO A 513 -5.73 -1.04 -29.07
CA PRO A 513 -6.72 -1.34 -30.11
C PRO A 513 -6.61 -0.46 -31.37
N ASP A 514 -5.91 0.67 -31.29
CA ASP A 514 -5.69 1.62 -32.38
C ASP A 514 -4.21 1.58 -32.86
N ASP A 515 -3.54 0.43 -32.71
CA ASP A 515 -2.11 0.17 -32.97
C ASP A 515 -1.10 0.99 -32.13
N THR A 516 -1.55 1.83 -31.19
CA THR A 516 -0.67 2.55 -30.25
C THR A 516 0.19 1.57 -29.46
N ARG A 517 1.51 1.71 -29.58
CA ARG A 517 2.53 0.78 -29.07
C ARG A 517 3.33 1.42 -27.94
N LEU A 518 3.27 0.82 -26.76
CA LEU A 518 4.18 1.07 -25.66
C LEU A 518 5.33 0.05 -25.70
N THR A 519 6.57 0.52 -25.60
CA THR A 519 7.76 -0.32 -25.42
C THR A 519 8.57 0.17 -24.22
N LEU A 520 8.89 -0.74 -23.31
CA LEU A 520 9.69 -0.53 -22.12
C LEU A 520 10.99 -1.32 -22.27
N LEU A 521 12.13 -0.64 -22.37
CA LEU A 521 13.43 -1.30 -22.45
C LEU A 521 14.14 -1.20 -21.10
N ARG A 522 14.51 -2.33 -20.53
CA ARG A 522 15.23 -2.45 -19.26
C ARG A 522 16.69 -2.85 -19.51
N ASP A 523 17.60 -2.48 -18.62
CA ASP A 523 18.93 -3.11 -18.61
C ASP A 523 18.87 -4.52 -18.01
N ARG A 524 19.99 -5.26 -18.09
CA ARG A 524 20.11 -6.66 -17.60
C ARG A 524 19.89 -6.83 -16.09
N PHE A 525 19.49 -5.78 -15.38
CA PHE A 525 19.18 -5.75 -13.95
C PHE A 525 17.76 -5.20 -13.68
N GLY A 526 16.87 -5.19 -14.68
CA GLY A 526 15.48 -4.76 -14.56
C GLY A 526 15.25 -3.24 -14.55
N ARG A 527 16.31 -2.41 -14.58
CA ARG A 527 16.16 -0.94 -14.50
C ARG A 527 15.71 -0.36 -15.84
N LEU A 528 14.61 0.40 -15.84
CA LEU A 528 14.02 1.01 -17.04
C LEU A 528 15.00 2.00 -17.70
N ARG A 529 15.52 1.67 -18.88
CA ARG A 529 16.44 2.51 -19.65
C ARG A 529 15.73 3.45 -20.61
N SER A 530 14.61 3.02 -21.17
CA SER A 530 13.77 3.88 -22.00
C SER A 530 12.32 3.42 -21.99
N GLU A 531 11.45 4.38 -22.21
CA GLU A 531 10.01 4.21 -22.38
C GLU A 531 9.62 4.89 -23.68
N SER A 532 8.94 4.19 -24.58
CA SER A 532 8.55 4.71 -25.89
C SER A 532 7.08 4.47 -26.15
N VAL A 533 6.34 5.52 -26.55
CA VAL A 533 4.95 5.40 -27.02
C VAL A 533 4.89 5.96 -28.44
N ASP A 534 4.53 5.13 -29.41
CA ASP A 534 4.49 5.48 -30.84
C ASP A 534 5.79 6.17 -31.34
N GLY A 535 6.94 5.69 -30.84
CA GLY A 535 8.27 6.22 -31.15
C GLY A 535 8.70 7.44 -30.31
N ARG A 536 7.77 8.10 -29.59
CA ARG A 536 8.09 9.19 -28.64
C ARG A 536 8.82 8.60 -27.43
N THR A 537 10.14 8.65 -27.46
CA THR A 537 11.01 7.92 -26.53
C THR A 537 11.58 8.82 -25.43
N LEU A 538 11.30 8.48 -24.18
CA LEU A 538 12.03 8.91 -22.99
C LEU A 538 13.22 7.98 -22.74
N THR A 539 14.36 8.52 -22.30
CA THR A 539 15.53 7.73 -21.89
C THR A 539 16.04 8.13 -20.51
N TYR A 540 16.63 7.18 -19.77
CA TYR A 540 17.01 7.35 -18.37
C TYR A 540 18.45 6.89 -18.07
N THR A 541 19.15 7.63 -17.23
CA THR A 541 20.48 7.27 -16.67
C THR A 541 20.40 7.01 -15.18
N TYR A 542 21.34 6.20 -14.65
CA TYR A 542 21.36 5.77 -13.25
C TYR A 542 22.79 5.79 -12.69
N ASP A 543 22.92 5.89 -11.37
CA ASP A 543 24.18 5.73 -10.64
C ASP A 543 24.46 4.27 -10.21
N GLU A 544 25.51 4.12 -9.40
CA GLU A 544 25.93 2.87 -8.76
C GLU A 544 25.06 2.45 -7.56
N MET A 545 23.93 3.12 -7.33
CA MET A 545 22.88 2.68 -6.40
C MET A 545 21.58 2.34 -7.13
N GLY A 546 21.52 2.55 -8.46
CA GLY A 546 20.28 2.44 -9.21
C GLY A 546 19.34 3.63 -9.04
N ARG A 547 19.78 4.75 -8.44
CA ARG A 547 19.02 6.00 -8.40
C ARG A 547 19.12 6.69 -9.76
N ARG A 548 18.02 7.28 -10.23
CA ARG A 548 17.95 7.93 -11.55
C ARG A 548 18.75 9.24 -11.55
N THR A 549 19.80 9.33 -12.38
CA THR A 549 20.69 10.51 -12.49
C THR A 549 20.34 11.43 -13.65
N GLY A 550 19.50 10.99 -14.59
CA GLY A 550 19.09 11.83 -15.70
C GLY A 550 17.96 11.26 -16.56
N ARG A 551 17.35 12.15 -17.34
CA ARG A 551 16.23 11.93 -18.25
C ARG A 551 16.41 12.76 -19.51
N THR A 552 16.07 12.19 -20.67
CA THR A 552 15.92 12.94 -21.93
C THR A 552 14.54 12.69 -22.52
N THR A 553 13.80 13.75 -22.86
CA THR A 553 12.46 13.69 -23.47
C THR A 553 12.52 13.50 -25.00
N PRO A 554 11.41 13.14 -25.67
CA PRO A 554 11.39 12.92 -27.12
C PRO A 554 11.84 14.14 -27.95
N THR A 555 11.53 15.35 -27.50
CA THR A 555 11.97 16.61 -28.13
C THR A 555 13.37 17.08 -27.69
N GLY A 556 14.10 16.27 -26.91
CA GLY A 556 15.49 16.52 -26.54
C GLY A 556 15.72 17.27 -25.23
N ALA A 557 14.67 17.60 -24.46
CA ALA A 557 14.85 18.23 -23.15
C ALA A 557 15.62 17.30 -22.20
N THR A 558 16.65 17.83 -21.55
CA THR A 558 17.44 17.06 -20.58
C THR A 558 17.22 17.54 -19.16
N THR A 559 17.10 16.56 -18.26
CA THR A 559 17.09 16.75 -16.81
C THR A 559 18.19 15.88 -16.21
N THR A 560 19.00 16.41 -15.30
CA THR A 560 19.93 15.59 -14.48
C THR A 560 19.71 15.83 -13.00
N TRP A 561 20.12 14.89 -12.15
CA TRP A 561 19.91 14.92 -10.71
C TRP A 561 21.18 14.52 -9.93
N SER A 562 21.40 15.18 -8.80
CA SER A 562 22.42 14.84 -7.81
C SER A 562 21.80 14.51 -6.45
N TYR A 563 22.51 13.70 -5.68
CA TYR A 563 22.05 13.13 -4.41
C TYR A 563 23.10 13.30 -3.32
N ASP A 564 22.68 13.46 -2.06
CA ASP A 564 23.59 13.37 -0.90
C ASP A 564 23.84 11.92 -0.45
N ALA A 565 24.70 11.78 0.56
CA ALA A 565 25.05 10.50 1.18
C ALA A 565 23.87 9.80 1.88
N ALA A 566 22.81 10.55 2.17
CA ALA A 566 21.54 10.02 2.66
C ALA A 566 20.48 9.96 1.54
N GLY A 567 20.89 9.90 0.27
CA GLY A 567 20.02 9.66 -0.88
C GLY A 567 18.92 10.70 -1.15
N ARG A 568 18.99 11.90 -0.57
CA ARG A 568 18.07 12.99 -0.91
C ARG A 568 18.56 13.70 -2.17
N ARG A 569 17.64 14.06 -3.08
CA ARG A 569 17.94 14.86 -4.27
C ARG A 569 18.37 16.27 -3.85
N THR A 570 19.67 16.56 -3.89
CA THR A 570 20.26 17.87 -3.51
C THR A 570 20.40 18.82 -4.67
N GLY A 571 20.32 18.33 -5.91
CA GLY A 571 20.37 19.18 -7.09
C GLY A 571 19.62 18.59 -8.28
N MET A 572 19.22 19.49 -9.17
CA MET A 572 18.64 19.18 -10.47
C MET A 572 19.22 20.18 -11.49
N VAL A 573 19.51 19.73 -12.72
CA VAL A 573 19.74 20.64 -13.86
C VAL A 573 18.64 20.38 -14.87
N ALA A 574 17.75 21.35 -15.05
CA ALA A 574 16.58 21.26 -15.93
C ALA A 574 16.76 22.19 -17.13
N SER A 575 16.81 21.66 -18.35
CA SER A 575 17.02 22.45 -19.58
C SER A 575 18.23 23.42 -19.47
N GLY A 576 19.31 22.96 -18.83
CA GLY A 576 20.53 23.73 -18.59
C GLY A 576 20.53 24.66 -17.36
N ARG A 577 19.43 24.79 -16.61
CA ARG A 577 19.34 25.65 -15.42
C ARG A 577 19.53 24.83 -14.15
N SER A 578 20.42 25.28 -13.25
CA SER A 578 20.66 24.63 -11.96
C SER A 578 19.55 24.94 -10.95
N ILE A 579 19.16 23.92 -10.19
CA ILE A 579 18.19 23.98 -9.10
C ILE A 579 18.80 23.24 -7.90
N ASP A 580 19.29 23.97 -6.91
CA ASP A 580 19.98 23.44 -5.74
C ASP A 580 19.05 23.40 -4.53
N ILE A 581 19.02 22.29 -3.80
CA ILE A 581 18.10 22.02 -2.70
C ILE A 581 18.86 21.69 -1.42
N THR A 582 18.51 22.36 -0.32
CA THR A 582 19.02 22.05 1.03
C THR A 582 17.94 21.47 1.92
N TYR A 583 18.36 20.71 2.92
CA TYR A 583 17.50 19.98 3.84
C TYR A 583 17.89 20.22 5.29
N ASP A 584 16.92 20.07 6.19
CA ASP A 584 17.19 19.94 7.61
C ASP A 584 17.61 18.49 7.97
N PRO A 585 17.98 18.20 9.23
CA PRO A 585 18.30 16.83 9.67
C PRO A 585 17.15 15.83 9.54
N ALA A 586 15.89 16.26 9.46
CA ALA A 586 14.73 15.39 9.24
C ALA A 586 14.37 15.21 7.74
N GLY A 587 15.17 15.76 6.81
CA GLY A 587 14.93 15.65 5.37
C GLY A 587 13.86 16.60 4.81
N ARG A 588 13.39 17.57 5.59
CA ARG A 588 12.48 18.63 5.14
C ARG A 588 13.25 19.65 4.31
N GLU A 589 12.70 20.08 3.16
CA GLU A 589 13.35 21.07 2.28
C GLU A 589 13.42 22.43 2.97
N LEU A 590 14.61 22.97 3.18
CA LEU A 590 14.81 24.30 3.79
C LEU A 590 14.92 25.41 2.75
N THR A 591 15.70 25.18 1.69
CA THR A 591 15.87 26.16 0.60
C THR A 591 15.91 25.47 -0.75
N ARG A 592 15.38 26.13 -1.77
CA ARG A 592 15.58 25.79 -3.19
C ARG A 592 16.05 27.02 -3.94
N ARG A 593 17.26 26.97 -4.50
CA ARG A 593 17.85 28.03 -5.34
C ARG A 593 17.76 27.65 -6.80
N ILE A 594 17.47 28.62 -7.66
CA ILE A 594 17.36 28.42 -9.11
C ILE A 594 18.25 29.47 -9.76
N GLY A 595 19.37 29.02 -10.31
CA GLY A 595 20.50 29.88 -10.66
C GLY A 595 20.91 30.79 -9.49
N GLU A 596 21.28 32.03 -9.81
CA GLU A 596 21.56 33.10 -8.83
C GLU A 596 20.36 34.04 -8.60
N THR A 597 19.22 33.80 -9.25
CA THR A 597 18.14 34.81 -9.39
C THR A 597 16.87 34.52 -8.58
N VAL A 598 16.57 33.27 -8.24
CA VAL A 598 15.39 32.92 -7.44
C VAL A 598 15.78 32.00 -6.26
N THR A 599 15.35 32.36 -5.05
CA THR A 599 15.44 31.51 -3.86
C THR A 599 14.06 31.30 -3.24
N LEU A 600 13.67 30.05 -3.03
CA LEU A 600 12.56 29.64 -2.19
C LEU A 600 13.11 29.23 -0.81
N GLU A 601 12.46 29.65 0.27
CA GLU A 601 12.81 29.30 1.64
C GLU A 601 11.58 28.80 2.40
N HIS A 602 11.79 27.80 3.27
CA HIS A 602 10.75 27.12 4.03
C HIS A 602 11.08 27.10 5.53
N THR A 603 10.04 27.19 6.36
CA THR A 603 10.15 26.91 7.81
C THR A 603 9.04 25.96 8.25
N PHE A 604 9.29 25.18 9.28
CA PHE A 604 8.37 24.16 9.79
C PHE A 604 8.08 24.36 11.27
N ASP A 605 6.95 23.85 11.75
CA ASP A 605 6.68 23.69 13.18
C ASP A 605 7.26 22.37 13.72
N PRO A 606 7.20 22.12 15.05
CA PRO A 606 7.63 20.85 15.64
C PRO A 606 6.88 19.62 15.12
N LEU A 607 5.72 19.75 14.47
CA LEU A 607 5.00 18.61 13.88
C LEU A 607 5.40 18.32 12.42
N GLY A 608 6.33 19.09 11.85
CA GLY A 608 6.73 18.94 10.45
C GLY A 608 5.85 19.68 9.45
N ARG A 609 4.86 20.47 9.91
CA ARG A 609 3.96 21.23 9.04
C ARG A 609 4.66 22.52 8.58
N LEU A 610 4.53 22.85 7.29
CA LEU A 610 5.13 24.05 6.71
C LEU A 610 4.47 25.32 7.28
N THR A 611 5.19 26.11 8.07
CA THR A 611 4.69 27.36 8.66
C THR A 611 4.92 28.57 7.78
N THR A 612 6.00 28.59 7.00
CA THR A 612 6.33 29.70 6.10
C THR A 612 6.87 29.20 4.77
N GLN A 613 6.48 29.85 3.67
CA GLN A 613 7.11 29.76 2.35
C GLN A 613 7.43 31.18 1.86
N SER A 614 8.70 31.49 1.62
CA SER A 614 9.17 32.76 1.07
C SER A 614 9.80 32.57 -0.30
N VAL A 615 9.63 33.54 -1.20
CA VAL A 615 10.26 33.55 -2.53
C VAL A 615 10.90 34.92 -2.75
N THR A 616 12.22 34.94 -2.93
CA THR A 616 13.00 36.13 -3.29
C THR A 616 13.54 36.01 -4.71
N GLY A 617 13.47 37.12 -5.43
CA GLY A 617 14.06 37.31 -6.75
C GLY A 617 15.37 38.12 -6.66
N THR A 618 15.95 38.44 -7.82
CA THR A 618 17.19 39.21 -7.97
C THR A 618 17.23 40.45 -7.07
N GLY A 619 18.33 40.63 -6.32
CA GLY A 619 18.53 41.76 -5.40
C GLY A 619 17.66 41.69 -4.14
N ASP A 620 17.40 40.48 -3.62
CA ASP A 620 16.58 40.17 -2.44
C ASP A 620 15.14 40.72 -2.52
N ARG A 621 14.63 40.92 -3.74
CA ARG A 621 13.26 41.40 -3.96
C ARG A 621 12.25 40.33 -3.57
N ALA A 622 11.49 40.56 -2.50
CA ALA A 622 10.40 39.66 -2.08
C ALA A 622 9.30 39.55 -3.16
N VAL A 623 9.26 38.39 -3.84
CA VAL A 623 8.29 38.02 -4.88
C VAL A 623 6.99 37.53 -4.23
N GLN A 624 7.09 36.54 -3.35
CA GLN A 624 5.95 35.92 -2.67
C GLN A 624 6.34 35.59 -1.21
N HIS A 625 5.37 35.58 -0.32
CA HIS A 625 5.52 35.14 1.06
C HIS A 625 4.17 34.62 1.56
N ARG A 626 4.19 33.45 2.20
CA ARG A 626 3.03 32.77 2.78
C ARG A 626 3.34 32.35 4.20
N SER A 627 2.47 32.69 5.14
CA SER A 627 2.41 32.05 6.45
C SER A 627 1.17 31.16 6.54
N TYR A 628 1.29 30.00 7.19
CA TYR A 628 0.22 29.01 7.34
C TYR A 628 -0.18 28.85 8.81
N THR A 629 -1.47 28.58 9.05
CA THR A 629 -1.99 28.31 10.40
C THR A 629 -2.86 27.07 10.38
N TYR A 630 -2.66 26.20 11.37
CA TYR A 630 -3.30 24.88 11.47
C TYR A 630 -4.19 24.78 12.71
N ARG A 631 -5.21 23.93 12.62
CA ARG A 631 -5.96 23.38 13.76
C ARG A 631 -5.14 22.23 14.36
N ASP A 632 -5.44 21.85 15.61
CA ASP A 632 -4.67 20.85 16.36
C ASP A 632 -4.66 19.46 15.68
N ASP A 633 -5.68 19.14 14.87
CA ASP A 633 -5.76 17.95 14.02
C ASP A 633 -4.96 18.04 12.70
N GLY A 634 -4.16 19.10 12.51
CA GLY A 634 -3.35 19.33 11.31
C GLY A 634 -4.08 19.95 10.12
N ASN A 635 -5.40 20.18 10.20
CA ASN A 635 -6.11 20.83 9.11
C ASN A 635 -5.78 22.32 8.99
N LEU A 636 -5.73 22.85 7.77
CA LEU A 636 -5.35 24.24 7.50
C LEU A 636 -6.53 25.19 7.78
N ILE A 637 -6.32 26.18 8.65
CA ILE A 637 -7.32 27.19 9.03
C ILE A 637 -6.94 28.62 8.62
N GLY A 638 -5.71 28.86 8.18
CA GLY A 638 -5.30 30.17 7.66
C GLY A 638 -4.13 30.14 6.69
N ILE A 639 -4.16 31.06 5.72
CA ILE A 639 -3.01 31.45 4.90
C ILE A 639 -2.94 32.98 4.92
N ASP A 640 -1.77 33.54 5.23
CA ASP A 640 -1.46 34.95 5.00
C ASP A 640 -0.49 35.05 3.82
N ASP A 641 -1.01 35.47 2.66
CA ASP A 641 -0.33 35.46 1.37
C ASP A 641 -0.09 36.88 0.86
N ARG A 642 1.17 37.23 0.57
CA ARG A 642 1.59 38.57 0.14
C ARG A 642 0.93 39.01 -1.17
N LEU A 643 0.65 38.08 -2.08
CA LEU A 643 0.21 38.35 -3.44
C LEU A 643 -1.32 38.29 -3.62
N SER A 644 -2.00 37.44 -2.85
CA SER A 644 -3.45 37.19 -2.94
C SER A 644 -4.23 37.58 -1.69
N GLY A 645 -3.55 37.93 -0.60
CA GLY A 645 -4.14 38.37 0.66
C GLY A 645 -4.49 37.23 1.62
N SER A 646 -4.81 37.62 2.85
CA SER A 646 -5.21 36.69 3.92
C SER A 646 -6.49 35.93 3.58
N ARG A 647 -6.46 34.63 3.87
CA ARG A 647 -7.59 33.69 3.82
C ARG A 647 -7.71 32.96 5.16
N ARG A 648 -8.93 32.68 5.60
CA ARG A 648 -9.23 31.82 6.76
C ARG A 648 -10.26 30.76 6.35
N PHE A 649 -10.19 29.59 6.96
CA PHE A 649 -11.04 28.45 6.62
C PHE A 649 -11.85 28.00 7.82
N ASP A 650 -13.17 27.92 7.65
CA ASP A 650 -14.03 27.24 8.60
C ASP A 650 -14.07 25.76 8.22
N LEU A 651 -13.97 24.88 9.22
CA LEU A 651 -13.88 23.43 9.06
C LEU A 651 -14.97 22.75 9.88
N ASP A 652 -15.51 21.64 9.37
CA ASP A 652 -16.36 20.76 10.17
C ASP A 652 -15.55 19.80 11.08
N ALA A 653 -16.27 18.90 11.75
CA ALA A 653 -15.69 17.91 12.66
C ALA A 653 -14.88 16.81 11.95
N THR A 654 -15.01 16.62 10.63
CA THR A 654 -14.23 15.64 9.85
C THR A 654 -13.15 16.27 8.96
N GLY A 655 -12.97 17.60 9.05
CA GLY A 655 -11.92 18.36 8.37
C GLY A 655 -12.30 18.88 6.98
N ARG A 656 -13.58 18.81 6.58
CA ARG A 656 -14.07 19.42 5.33
C ARG A 656 -14.17 20.93 5.51
N VAL A 657 -13.74 21.70 4.51
CA VAL A 657 -13.84 23.16 4.51
C VAL A 657 -15.29 23.57 4.20
N THR A 658 -15.94 24.27 5.15
CA THR A 658 -17.32 24.76 5.02
C THR A 658 -17.39 26.23 4.60
N ALA A 659 -16.34 27.01 4.86
CA ALA A 659 -16.22 28.37 4.31
C ALA A 659 -14.76 28.78 4.07
N VAL A 660 -14.57 29.68 3.11
CA VAL A 660 -13.32 30.43 2.89
C VAL A 660 -13.63 31.91 3.09
N HIS A 661 -12.93 32.57 4.00
CA HIS A 661 -13.07 34.00 4.27
C HIS A 661 -11.83 34.76 3.80
N ALA A 662 -12.01 35.71 2.87
CA ALA A 662 -10.97 36.63 2.42
C ALA A 662 -11.44 38.08 2.54
N ALA A 663 -10.50 39.04 2.44
CA ALA A 663 -10.77 40.45 2.73
C ALA A 663 -11.92 41.10 1.92
N ASN A 664 -12.20 40.61 0.71
CA ASN A 664 -13.22 41.15 -0.19
C ASN A 664 -14.05 40.06 -0.91
N TRP A 665 -13.99 38.81 -0.45
CA TRP A 665 -14.81 37.72 -0.97
C TRP A 665 -14.90 36.56 0.03
N SER A 666 -15.93 35.72 -0.14
CA SER A 666 -16.07 34.48 0.59
C SER A 666 -16.53 33.34 -0.32
N GLU A 667 -16.24 32.11 0.09
CA GLU A 667 -16.81 30.88 -0.46
C GLU A 667 -17.53 30.14 0.67
N THR A 668 -18.63 29.44 0.38
CA THR A 668 -19.35 28.61 1.37
C THR A 668 -19.79 27.29 0.76
N TYR A 669 -19.68 26.23 1.54
CA TYR A 669 -19.95 24.85 1.15
C TYR A 669 -20.73 24.14 2.26
N ALA A 670 -21.75 23.38 1.86
CA ALA A 670 -22.46 22.46 2.74
C ALA A 670 -22.41 21.06 2.16
N TYR A 671 -22.38 20.06 3.03
CA TYR A 671 -22.24 18.65 2.68
C TYR A 671 -23.39 17.83 3.26
N ASP A 672 -23.76 16.73 2.61
CA ASP A 672 -24.57 15.68 3.24
C ASP A 672 -23.71 14.67 4.01
N ALA A 673 -24.38 13.71 4.65
CA ALA A 673 -23.73 12.65 5.42
C ALA A 673 -22.85 11.71 4.56
N ALA A 674 -23.07 11.63 3.24
CA ALA A 674 -22.22 10.88 2.32
C ALA A 674 -21.10 11.73 1.69
N GLY A 675 -20.93 12.99 2.11
CA GLY A 675 -19.90 13.90 1.62
C GLY A 675 -20.22 14.59 0.29
N ASN A 676 -21.44 14.48 -0.24
CA ASN A 676 -21.86 15.22 -1.42
C ASN A 676 -22.03 16.70 -1.08
N GLN A 677 -21.54 17.62 -1.92
CA GLN A 677 -21.88 19.04 -1.78
C GLN A 677 -23.37 19.26 -2.01
N THR A 678 -24.12 19.77 -1.03
CA THR A 678 -25.56 20.10 -1.15
C THR A 678 -25.76 21.55 -1.59
N THR A 679 -24.86 22.45 -1.19
CA THR A 679 -24.80 23.84 -1.69
C THR A 679 -23.35 24.27 -1.83
N ALA A 680 -23.05 25.09 -2.85
CA ALA A 680 -21.76 25.75 -2.99
C ALA A 680 -21.92 27.17 -3.53
N HIS A 681 -21.24 28.14 -2.91
CA HIS A 681 -21.25 29.52 -3.35
C HIS A 681 -19.83 30.08 -3.40
N TRP A 682 -19.55 30.85 -4.45
CA TRP A 682 -18.33 31.62 -4.63
C TRP A 682 -18.65 32.89 -5.43
N PRO A 683 -17.75 33.89 -5.50
CA PRO A 683 -18.06 35.17 -6.13
C PRO A 683 -18.29 35.05 -7.64
N SER A 684 -19.25 35.80 -8.17
CA SER A 684 -19.56 35.86 -9.61
C SER A 684 -18.44 36.40 -10.50
N SER A 685 -17.36 36.93 -9.91
CA SER A 685 -16.13 37.34 -10.59
C SER A 685 -15.09 36.23 -10.76
N HIS A 686 -15.30 35.07 -10.14
CA HIS A 686 -14.53 33.85 -10.42
C HIS A 686 -15.20 33.07 -11.58
N PRO A 687 -14.47 32.17 -12.27
CA PRO A 687 -15.09 31.31 -13.28
C PRO A 687 -16.11 30.34 -12.66
N GLY A 688 -16.90 29.69 -13.51
CA GLY A 688 -17.87 28.68 -13.08
C GLY A 688 -19.07 29.20 -12.27
N ALA A 689 -19.27 30.53 -12.15
CA ALA A 689 -20.35 31.12 -11.35
C ALA A 689 -21.77 30.57 -11.67
N ASP A 690 -21.99 30.07 -12.89
CA ASP A 690 -23.20 29.34 -13.30
C ASP A 690 -23.54 28.15 -12.38
N ALA A 691 -22.53 27.51 -11.80
CA ALA A 691 -22.67 26.33 -10.95
C ALA A 691 -22.95 26.66 -9.47
N THR A 692 -22.91 27.93 -9.08
CA THR A 692 -23.21 28.35 -7.70
C THR A 692 -24.67 28.10 -7.33
N GLY A 693 -24.92 27.76 -6.07
CA GLY A 693 -26.24 27.45 -5.53
C GLY A 693 -26.42 26.00 -5.06
N PRO A 694 -27.66 25.53 -4.96
CA PRO A 694 -27.98 24.16 -4.53
C PRO A 694 -27.61 23.12 -5.59
N ARG A 695 -27.32 21.91 -5.12
CA ARG A 695 -27.01 20.73 -5.93
C ARG A 695 -28.07 19.65 -5.69
N ASP A 696 -28.55 19.02 -6.75
CA ASP A 696 -29.59 17.98 -6.69
C ASP A 696 -29.00 16.61 -7.08
N TYR A 697 -29.36 15.56 -6.35
CA TYR A 697 -28.87 14.20 -6.54
C TYR A 697 -30.03 13.20 -6.73
N VAL A 698 -29.74 12.11 -7.44
CA VAL A 698 -30.60 10.90 -7.52
C VAL A 698 -29.69 9.70 -7.29
N GLY A 699 -29.90 8.98 -6.18
CA GLY A 699 -28.87 8.06 -5.67
C GLY A 699 -27.61 8.83 -5.32
N THR A 700 -26.44 8.41 -5.82
CA THR A 700 -25.19 9.17 -5.66
C THR A 700 -24.92 10.13 -6.83
N ARG A 701 -25.68 10.04 -7.93
CA ARG A 701 -25.45 10.82 -9.16
C ARG A 701 -25.95 12.25 -9.06
N ILE A 702 -25.12 13.20 -9.48
CA ILE A 702 -25.49 14.63 -9.55
C ILE A 702 -26.37 14.90 -10.78
N THR A 703 -27.48 15.60 -10.62
CA THR A 703 -28.39 15.93 -11.74
C THR A 703 -28.42 17.42 -12.07
N ARG A 704 -28.22 18.26 -11.04
CA ARG A 704 -28.12 19.71 -11.18
C ARG A 704 -27.11 20.28 -10.19
N ALA A 705 -26.41 21.31 -10.61
CA ALA A 705 -25.43 22.02 -9.83
C ALA A 705 -25.58 23.53 -10.15
N GLY A 706 -26.30 24.28 -9.31
CA GLY A 706 -26.70 25.65 -9.64
C GLY A 706 -27.59 25.70 -10.89
N ASN A 707 -27.16 26.42 -11.92
CA ASN A 707 -27.79 26.51 -13.25
C ASN A 707 -27.18 25.53 -14.28
N VAL A 708 -26.31 24.62 -13.85
CA VAL A 708 -25.71 23.56 -14.67
C VAL A 708 -26.50 22.26 -14.47
N ARG A 709 -26.90 21.63 -15.58
CA ARG A 709 -27.61 20.35 -15.62
C ARG A 709 -26.69 19.25 -16.16
N TYR A 710 -26.83 18.05 -15.61
CA TYR A 710 -26.04 16.87 -15.98
C TYR A 710 -26.97 15.71 -16.38
N GLU A 711 -26.55 14.89 -17.36
CA GLU A 711 -27.17 13.60 -17.69
C GLU A 711 -26.10 12.51 -17.62
N HIS A 712 -26.50 11.33 -17.17
CA HIS A 712 -25.63 10.17 -16.97
C HIS A 712 -26.13 9.01 -17.84
N ASP A 713 -25.22 8.14 -18.27
CA ASP A 713 -25.59 6.82 -18.81
C ASP A 713 -25.86 5.79 -17.69
N ALA A 714 -26.10 4.54 -18.09
CA ALA A 714 -26.38 3.44 -17.15
C ALA A 714 -25.16 2.98 -16.33
N LEU A 715 -23.93 3.37 -16.70
CA LEU A 715 -22.75 3.14 -15.88
C LEU A 715 -22.49 4.29 -14.89
N GLY A 716 -23.29 5.35 -14.94
CA GLY A 716 -23.11 6.54 -14.10
C GLY A 716 -22.10 7.53 -14.67
N ARG A 717 -21.74 7.42 -15.96
CA ARG A 717 -20.81 8.36 -16.61
C ARG A 717 -21.56 9.57 -17.13
N ILE A 718 -21.00 10.77 -16.93
CA ILE A 718 -21.61 12.02 -17.41
C ILE A 718 -21.50 12.09 -18.94
N ILE A 719 -22.64 12.05 -19.63
CA ILE A 719 -22.75 12.10 -21.09
C ILE A 719 -23.16 13.48 -21.62
N LEU A 720 -23.75 14.33 -20.76
CA LEU A 720 -24.06 15.71 -21.08
C LEU A 720 -23.87 16.61 -19.85
N ARG A 721 -23.28 17.78 -20.09
CA ARG A 721 -23.26 18.91 -19.15
C ARG A 721 -23.79 20.14 -19.87
N GLN A 722 -24.75 20.84 -19.28
CA GLN A 722 -25.44 21.94 -19.93
C GLN A 722 -25.60 23.15 -19.00
N LYS A 723 -25.06 24.31 -19.40
CA LYS A 723 -25.20 25.58 -18.66
C LYS A 723 -26.32 26.41 -19.27
N THR A 724 -27.35 26.70 -18.47
CA THR A 724 -28.52 27.45 -18.93
C THR A 724 -28.15 28.91 -19.24
N ARG A 725 -28.65 29.46 -20.34
CA ARG A 725 -28.45 30.87 -20.74
C ARG A 725 -29.80 31.57 -20.88
N LEU A 726 -29.93 32.76 -20.28
CA LEU A 726 -31.18 33.53 -20.25
C LEU A 726 -31.60 34.09 -21.62
N SER A 727 -30.65 34.30 -22.54
CA SER A 727 -30.86 35.04 -23.80
C SER A 727 -30.34 34.34 -25.06
N ARG A 728 -29.81 33.12 -24.93
CA ARG A 728 -29.33 32.29 -26.06
C ARG A 728 -29.51 30.81 -25.77
N LYS A 729 -29.23 29.94 -26.74
CA LYS A 729 -29.23 28.48 -26.53
C LYS A 729 -28.29 28.12 -25.35
N PRO A 730 -28.63 27.11 -24.52
CA PRO A 730 -27.75 26.65 -23.45
C PRO A 730 -26.39 26.19 -23.97
N ASP A 731 -25.32 26.51 -23.26
CA ASP A 731 -24.00 25.96 -23.59
C ASP A 731 -24.03 24.47 -23.24
N THR A 732 -23.89 23.60 -24.24
CA THR A 732 -24.07 22.15 -24.08
C THR A 732 -22.81 21.41 -24.50
N TRP A 733 -22.23 20.65 -23.60
CA TRP A 733 -21.17 19.68 -23.88
C TRP A 733 -21.79 18.28 -23.96
N ARG A 734 -21.29 17.46 -24.88
CA ARG A 734 -21.66 16.04 -25.03
C ARG A 734 -20.39 15.19 -24.98
N TYR A 735 -20.37 14.14 -24.19
CA TYR A 735 -19.21 13.31 -23.92
C TYR A 735 -19.43 11.88 -24.44
N GLU A 736 -18.42 11.31 -25.08
CA GLU A 736 -18.42 9.94 -25.62
C GLU A 736 -17.35 9.11 -24.89
N TRP A 737 -17.74 7.95 -24.36
CA TRP A 737 -16.90 7.08 -23.51
C TRP A 737 -16.68 5.72 -24.18
N ASP A 738 -15.55 5.06 -23.93
CA ASP A 738 -15.33 3.66 -24.33
C ASP A 738 -15.72 2.66 -23.22
N ALA A 739 -15.60 1.36 -23.49
CA ALA A 739 -15.90 0.29 -22.53
C ALA A 739 -14.86 0.14 -21.39
N GLU A 740 -13.87 1.03 -21.31
CA GLU A 740 -12.90 1.17 -20.22
C GLU A 740 -13.06 2.51 -19.48
N ASP A 741 -14.20 3.17 -19.68
CA ASP A 741 -14.60 4.43 -19.05
C ASP A 741 -13.65 5.61 -19.34
N ARG A 742 -12.92 5.55 -20.47
CA ARG A 742 -12.08 6.66 -20.98
C ARG A 742 -12.90 7.60 -21.88
N LEU A 743 -12.68 8.90 -21.75
CA LEU A 743 -13.33 9.91 -22.59
C LEU A 743 -12.69 9.92 -23.98
N THR A 744 -13.40 9.45 -25.01
CA THR A 744 -12.85 9.35 -26.37
C THR A 744 -13.17 10.56 -27.24
N SER A 745 -14.29 11.24 -27.00
CA SER A 745 -14.65 12.48 -27.71
C SER A 745 -15.52 13.41 -26.85
N VAL A 746 -15.44 14.70 -27.17
CA VAL A 746 -16.37 15.72 -26.68
C VAL A 746 -16.82 16.61 -27.84
N THR A 747 -18.11 16.95 -27.87
CA THR A 747 -18.65 18.03 -28.70
C THR A 747 -18.94 19.23 -27.80
N THR A 748 -18.34 20.38 -28.11
CA THR A 748 -18.42 21.62 -27.33
C THR A 748 -19.63 22.48 -27.75
N PRO A 749 -19.99 23.54 -26.97
CA PRO A 749 -21.20 24.34 -27.20
C PRO A 749 -21.32 25.06 -28.56
N ASP A 750 -20.20 25.33 -29.21
CA ASP A 750 -20.11 25.91 -30.56
C ASP A 750 -20.22 24.87 -31.69
N GLY A 751 -20.21 23.58 -31.35
CA GLY A 751 -20.23 22.46 -32.27
C GLY A 751 -18.86 21.87 -32.59
N THR A 752 -17.75 22.44 -32.08
CA THR A 752 -16.41 21.85 -32.30
C THR A 752 -16.31 20.48 -31.65
N ARG A 753 -15.77 19.50 -32.39
CA ARG A 753 -15.50 18.16 -31.88
C ARG A 753 -14.03 18.00 -31.55
N TRP A 754 -13.76 17.42 -30.38
CA TRP A 754 -12.43 16.98 -29.97
C TRP A 754 -12.39 15.45 -29.85
N ARG A 755 -11.24 14.86 -30.15
CA ARG A 755 -10.95 13.42 -29.97
C ARG A 755 -9.73 13.24 -29.08
N TYR A 756 -9.75 12.21 -28.24
CA TYR A 756 -8.66 11.85 -27.34
C TYR A 756 -8.18 10.43 -27.65
N THR A 757 -6.87 10.19 -27.56
CA THR A 757 -6.26 8.86 -27.70
C THR A 757 -5.47 8.49 -26.46
N TYR A 758 -5.31 7.20 -26.21
CA TYR A 758 -4.69 6.65 -25.01
C TYR A 758 -3.69 5.55 -25.37
N ASP A 759 -2.66 5.40 -24.54
CA ASP A 759 -1.77 4.25 -24.60
C ASP A 759 -2.43 2.99 -24.00
N PRO A 760 -1.80 1.80 -24.12
CA PRO A 760 -2.30 0.54 -23.56
C PRO A 760 -2.55 0.53 -22.04
N LEU A 761 -1.98 1.49 -21.32
CA LEU A 761 -2.10 1.67 -19.87
C LEU A 761 -3.19 2.68 -19.48
N GLY A 762 -3.78 3.38 -20.46
CA GLY A 762 -4.80 4.39 -20.24
C GLY A 762 -4.28 5.82 -20.06
N ARG A 763 -2.99 6.09 -20.32
CA ARG A 763 -2.46 7.46 -20.32
C ARG A 763 -2.83 8.17 -21.61
N ARG A 764 -3.34 9.39 -21.54
CA ARG A 764 -3.70 10.17 -22.73
C ARG A 764 -2.44 10.47 -23.55
N THR A 765 -2.41 10.01 -24.80
CA THR A 765 -1.30 10.23 -25.75
C THR A 765 -1.52 11.45 -26.62
N THR A 766 -2.75 11.73 -27.03
CA THR A 766 -3.06 12.93 -27.83
C THR A 766 -4.42 13.54 -27.48
N LYS A 767 -4.58 14.82 -27.82
CA LYS A 767 -5.89 15.40 -28.13
C LYS A 767 -5.89 16.12 -29.47
N LEU A 768 -7.02 16.04 -30.17
CA LEU A 768 -7.19 16.49 -31.56
C LEU A 768 -8.44 17.36 -31.67
N ARG A 769 -8.30 18.61 -32.13
CA ARG A 769 -9.42 19.48 -32.54
C ARG A 769 -9.74 19.17 -34.00
N LEU A 770 -11.00 18.84 -34.28
CA LEU A 770 -11.46 18.51 -35.63
C LEU A 770 -12.12 19.71 -36.31
N GLU A 771 -12.08 19.75 -37.64
CA GLU A 771 -12.83 20.70 -38.46
C GLU A 771 -14.35 20.49 -38.30
N GLN A 772 -15.13 21.56 -38.49
CA GLN A 772 -16.56 21.61 -38.14
C GLN A 772 -17.44 20.55 -38.86
N ASP A 773 -17.07 20.15 -40.08
CA ASP A 773 -17.82 19.21 -40.92
C ASP A 773 -16.96 18.01 -41.40
N GLY A 774 -15.89 17.65 -40.68
CA GLY A 774 -14.99 16.55 -41.09
C GLY A 774 -14.04 16.01 -40.02
N ASP A 775 -13.30 14.95 -40.35
CA ASP A 775 -12.27 14.34 -39.49
C ASP A 775 -10.87 14.98 -39.64
N ALA A 776 -10.75 16.10 -40.36
CA ALA A 776 -9.49 16.82 -40.52
C ALA A 776 -9.05 17.45 -39.19
N VAL A 777 -7.80 17.20 -38.79
CA VAL A 777 -7.21 17.73 -37.56
C VAL A 777 -6.67 19.14 -37.80
N VAL A 778 -7.21 20.13 -37.08
CA VAL A 778 -6.78 21.54 -37.16
C VAL A 778 -5.89 21.97 -35.99
N GLU A 779 -5.88 21.19 -34.90
CA GLU A 779 -4.95 21.33 -33.77
C GLU A 779 -4.69 19.93 -33.18
N ARG A 780 -3.43 19.63 -32.88
CA ARG A 780 -2.97 18.41 -32.22
C ARG A 780 -2.11 18.80 -31.01
N VAL A 781 -2.37 18.16 -29.88
CA VAL A 781 -1.48 18.16 -28.72
C VAL A 781 -1.04 16.73 -28.46
N ASP A 782 0.27 16.50 -28.52
CA ASP A 782 0.92 15.24 -28.15
C ASP A 782 1.39 15.31 -26.69
N PHE A 783 1.18 14.24 -25.93
CA PHE A 783 1.60 14.14 -24.53
C PHE A 783 2.71 13.08 -24.36
N THR A 784 3.65 13.34 -23.46
CA THR A 784 4.68 12.38 -23.03
C THR A 784 4.64 12.24 -21.50
N TRP A 785 4.70 11.00 -21.03
CA TRP A 785 4.60 10.65 -19.62
C TRP A 785 5.90 10.04 -19.11
N ASP A 786 6.47 10.63 -18.06
CA ASP A 786 7.50 9.99 -17.26
C ASP A 786 6.77 9.13 -16.22
N VAL A 787 6.55 7.86 -16.61
CA VAL A 787 5.79 6.88 -15.83
C VAL A 787 4.36 7.34 -15.52
N ARG A 788 4.14 7.91 -14.32
CA ARG A 788 2.84 8.39 -13.81
C ARG A 788 2.67 9.90 -13.97
N THR A 789 3.75 10.64 -14.24
CA THR A 789 3.75 12.11 -14.31
C THR A 789 3.80 12.60 -15.74
N LEU A 790 2.96 13.58 -16.09
CA LEU A 790 3.03 14.23 -17.40
C LEU A 790 4.31 15.10 -17.44
N CYS A 791 5.27 14.74 -18.28
CA CYS A 791 6.57 15.42 -18.33
C CYS A 791 6.71 16.37 -19.53
N GLU A 792 5.94 16.18 -20.59
CA GLU A 792 6.02 17.02 -21.79
C GLU A 792 4.71 17.04 -22.56
N GLN A 793 4.40 18.19 -23.19
CA GLN A 793 3.42 18.27 -24.27
C GLN A 793 4.01 19.01 -25.47
N THR A 794 3.56 18.69 -26.68
CA THR A 794 3.86 19.46 -27.90
C THR A 794 2.56 19.81 -28.61
N THR A 795 2.33 21.09 -28.89
CA THR A 795 1.16 21.60 -29.59
C THR A 795 1.51 22.03 -31.01
N THR A 796 0.78 21.51 -32.00
CA THR A 796 0.84 21.89 -33.41
C THR A 796 -0.56 22.30 -33.87
N SER A 797 -0.71 23.48 -34.46
CA SER A 797 -2.00 24.02 -34.92
C SER A 797 -1.82 24.82 -36.19
N ILE A 798 -2.87 24.93 -37.02
CA ILE A 798 -2.91 25.88 -38.14
C ILE A 798 -2.74 27.34 -37.69
N ASP A 799 -3.03 27.62 -36.41
CA ASP A 799 -2.90 28.94 -35.78
C ASP A 799 -1.46 29.23 -35.30
N LEU A 800 -0.54 28.26 -35.38
CA LEU A 800 0.86 28.37 -34.94
C LEU A 800 1.81 28.21 -36.14
N THR A 801 2.82 29.07 -36.24
CA THR A 801 3.85 28.97 -37.29
C THR A 801 4.77 27.76 -37.09
N ASN A 802 5.06 27.43 -35.83
CA ASN A 802 5.96 26.36 -35.41
C ASN A 802 5.36 25.61 -34.21
N PRO A 803 5.70 24.34 -33.97
CA PRO A 803 5.30 23.63 -32.76
C PRO A 803 5.78 24.32 -31.49
N VAL A 804 4.93 24.31 -30.45
CA VAL A 804 5.26 24.81 -29.11
C VAL A 804 5.25 23.64 -28.12
N THR A 805 6.37 23.44 -27.43
CA THR A 805 6.55 22.36 -26.45
C THR A 805 6.64 22.92 -25.04
N LEU A 806 5.89 22.37 -24.09
CA LEU A 806 6.11 22.59 -22.65
C LEU A 806 6.70 21.31 -22.04
N THR A 807 7.82 21.42 -21.34
CA THR A 807 8.40 20.36 -20.51
C THR A 807 8.23 20.73 -19.04
N TRP A 808 7.94 19.73 -18.20
CA TRP A 808 7.82 19.87 -16.75
C TRP A 808 8.77 18.93 -16.00
N ASP A 809 9.53 19.52 -15.09
CA ASP A 809 10.40 18.81 -14.17
C ASP A 809 9.78 18.76 -12.78
N HIS A 810 9.78 17.57 -12.17
CA HIS A 810 9.05 17.27 -10.94
C HIS A 810 9.98 16.78 -9.83
N ARG A 811 9.51 16.90 -8.58
CA ARG A 811 10.05 16.24 -7.39
C ARG A 811 8.90 15.47 -6.74
N GLY A 812 8.84 14.15 -6.97
CA GLY A 812 7.61 13.39 -6.72
C GLY A 812 6.46 13.98 -7.54
N LEU A 813 5.33 14.28 -6.88
CA LEU A 813 4.16 14.91 -7.52
C LEU A 813 4.24 16.45 -7.62
N HIS A 814 5.24 17.09 -6.99
CA HIS A 814 5.37 18.55 -7.01
C HIS A 814 6.12 19.01 -8.27
N PRO A 815 5.51 19.77 -9.19
CA PRO A 815 6.23 20.39 -10.31
C PRO A 815 7.17 21.49 -9.78
N VAL A 816 8.37 21.57 -10.36
CA VAL A 816 9.50 22.39 -9.92
C VAL A 816 9.87 23.45 -10.96
N ALA A 817 9.85 23.08 -12.24
CA ALA A 817 10.16 23.96 -13.37
C ALA A 817 9.27 23.67 -14.58
N GLN A 818 9.06 24.70 -15.40
CA GLN A 818 8.47 24.60 -16.73
C GLN A 818 9.44 25.23 -17.75
N THR A 819 9.76 24.48 -18.80
CA THR A 819 10.46 25.03 -19.97
C THR A 819 9.50 25.09 -21.14
N GLU A 820 9.42 26.24 -21.80
CA GLU A 820 8.62 26.49 -23.00
C GLU A 820 9.58 26.64 -24.19
N ARG A 821 9.45 25.79 -25.21
CA ARG A 821 10.31 25.79 -26.41
C ARG A 821 9.49 25.93 -27.69
N ILE A 822 10.01 26.72 -28.63
CA ILE A 822 9.58 26.72 -30.02
C ILE A 822 10.63 25.96 -30.81
N THR A 823 10.22 24.92 -31.54
CA THR A 823 11.13 24.06 -32.32
C THR A 823 10.84 24.20 -33.82
N ASP A 824 11.81 23.88 -34.67
CA ASP A 824 11.55 23.76 -36.10
C ASP A 824 10.54 22.63 -36.38
N ALA A 825 9.65 22.84 -37.36
CA ALA A 825 8.59 21.88 -37.70
C ALA A 825 9.12 20.62 -38.38
N ASP A 826 10.21 20.74 -39.17
CA ASP A 826 10.87 19.62 -39.85
C ASP A 826 12.03 19.04 -38.98
N ALA A 827 12.50 19.78 -37.98
CA ALA A 827 13.53 19.35 -37.02
C ALA A 827 13.12 19.62 -35.54
N PRO A 828 12.28 18.78 -34.92
CA PRO A 828 11.69 19.02 -33.59
C PRO A 828 12.67 18.93 -32.39
N GLN A 829 13.97 18.77 -32.65
CA GLN A 829 15.06 18.86 -31.66
C GLN A 829 15.93 20.11 -31.86
N GLU A 830 15.67 20.91 -32.91
CA GLU A 830 16.34 22.20 -33.14
C GLU A 830 15.47 23.32 -32.52
N GLU A 831 15.96 23.90 -31.43
CA GLU A 831 15.30 24.99 -30.71
C GLU A 831 15.46 26.33 -31.44
N ILE A 832 14.34 27.00 -31.69
CA ILE A 832 14.28 28.37 -32.25
C ILE A 832 14.26 29.40 -31.12
N ASP A 833 13.48 29.14 -30.06
CA ASP A 833 13.37 29.97 -28.86
C ASP A 833 13.04 29.10 -27.64
N CYS A 834 13.47 29.54 -26.45
CA CYS A 834 13.39 28.79 -25.21
C CYS A 834 13.23 29.72 -23.99
N ARG A 835 12.16 29.54 -23.22
CA ARG A 835 11.86 30.27 -21.99
C ARG A 835 11.79 29.31 -20.80
N PHE A 836 12.46 29.64 -19.70
CA PHE A 836 12.45 28.83 -18.48
C PHE A 836 11.71 29.55 -17.35
N PHE A 837 10.93 28.78 -16.57
CA PHE A 837 10.18 29.28 -15.43
C PHE A 837 10.32 28.36 -14.21
N SER A 838 10.62 28.94 -13.05
CA SER A 838 10.44 28.30 -11.75
C SER A 838 8.95 28.17 -11.43
N ILE A 839 8.53 27.02 -10.90
CA ILE A 839 7.17 26.81 -10.39
C ILE A 839 7.17 26.91 -8.87
N VAL A 840 6.38 27.85 -8.34
CA VAL A 840 6.03 27.92 -6.91
C VAL A 840 4.69 27.21 -6.71
N THR A 841 4.64 26.28 -5.77
CA THR A 841 3.44 25.47 -5.48
C THR A 841 2.87 25.76 -4.09
N ASP A 842 1.59 25.39 -3.91
CA ASP A 842 0.95 25.33 -2.60
C ASP A 842 1.42 24.11 -1.77
N LEU A 843 0.74 23.84 -0.65
CA LEU A 843 1.08 22.75 0.26
C LEU A 843 0.92 21.34 -0.33
N ILE A 844 0.15 21.16 -1.41
CA ILE A 844 -0.06 19.85 -2.04
C ILE A 844 0.73 19.67 -3.33
N GLY A 845 1.24 20.76 -3.93
CA GLY A 845 1.92 20.73 -5.22
C GLY A 845 1.15 21.42 -6.35
N THR A 846 0.03 22.10 -6.06
CA THR A 846 -0.71 22.90 -7.05
C THR A 846 0.14 24.09 -7.49
N PRO A 847 0.40 24.32 -8.79
CA PRO A 847 1.10 25.52 -9.26
C PRO A 847 0.34 26.80 -8.91
N THR A 848 1.02 27.71 -8.23
CA THR A 848 0.47 28.99 -7.77
C THR A 848 1.08 30.20 -8.49
N GLU A 849 2.39 30.16 -8.75
CA GLU A 849 3.13 31.17 -9.52
C GLU A 849 4.11 30.51 -10.48
N LEU A 850 4.35 31.18 -11.63
CA LEU A 850 5.54 30.97 -12.46
C LEU A 850 6.43 32.21 -12.35
N VAL A 851 7.70 31.99 -12.03
CA VAL A 851 8.73 33.04 -11.91
C VAL A 851 9.77 32.83 -13.01
N ASP A 852 10.09 33.87 -13.78
CA ASP A 852 11.06 33.79 -14.88
C ASP A 852 12.51 33.83 -14.40
N GLU A 853 13.45 33.69 -15.35
CA GLU A 853 14.90 33.68 -15.07
C GLU A 853 15.44 34.98 -14.47
N HIS A 854 14.69 36.09 -14.55
CA HIS A 854 15.05 37.38 -13.94
C HIS A 854 14.49 37.54 -12.51
N GLY A 855 13.68 36.58 -12.06
CA GLY A 855 12.97 36.63 -10.77
C GLY A 855 11.68 37.43 -10.84
N ASP A 856 11.14 37.71 -12.03
CA ASP A 856 9.88 38.42 -12.22
C ASP A 856 8.69 37.44 -12.36
N LEU A 857 7.50 37.90 -11.97
CA LEU A 857 6.30 37.08 -11.92
C LEU A 857 5.66 37.00 -13.31
N ALA A 858 5.87 35.88 -14.00
CA ALA A 858 5.41 35.65 -15.38
C ALA A 858 3.96 35.13 -15.45
N TRP A 859 3.50 34.38 -14.43
CA TRP A 859 2.11 33.93 -14.31
C TRP A 859 1.72 33.73 -12.84
N ARG A 860 0.44 33.91 -12.52
CA ARG A 860 -0.15 33.61 -11.21
C ARG A 860 -1.63 33.26 -11.33
N THR A 861 -2.06 32.24 -10.59
CA THR A 861 -3.47 31.83 -10.49
C THR A 861 -4.25 32.58 -9.40
N ARG A 862 -5.57 32.62 -9.57
CA ARG A 862 -6.58 32.72 -8.51
C ARG A 862 -7.58 31.57 -8.72
N SER A 863 -7.68 30.69 -7.74
CA SER A 863 -8.56 29.52 -7.76
C SER A 863 -9.58 29.54 -6.63
N THR A 864 -10.74 28.91 -6.84
CA THR A 864 -11.66 28.51 -5.76
C THR A 864 -11.07 27.33 -4.97
N LEU A 865 -11.64 27.01 -3.80
CA LEU A 865 -11.25 25.84 -3.00
C LEU A 865 -11.15 24.54 -3.82
N TRP A 866 -12.08 24.34 -4.75
CA TRP A 866 -12.19 23.12 -5.58
C TRP A 866 -11.51 23.26 -6.95
N GLY A 867 -10.59 24.21 -7.10
CA GLY A 867 -9.66 24.27 -8.23
C GLY A 867 -10.18 25.00 -9.48
N THR A 868 -11.37 25.61 -9.44
CA THR A 868 -11.85 26.45 -10.56
C THR A 868 -10.91 27.64 -10.70
N THR A 869 -10.14 27.69 -11.79
CA THR A 869 -8.91 28.50 -11.88
C THR A 869 -9.01 29.62 -12.90
N SER A 870 -8.54 30.81 -12.51
CA SER A 870 -8.34 32.00 -13.35
C SER A 870 -6.92 32.51 -13.18
N TRP A 871 -6.41 33.35 -14.08
CA TRP A 871 -5.08 33.94 -13.97
C TRP A 871 -5.07 35.42 -14.33
N SER A 872 -3.96 36.10 -14.02
CA SER A 872 -3.83 37.54 -14.27
C SER A 872 -3.86 37.87 -15.76
N ALA A 873 -4.52 38.96 -16.14
CA ALA A 873 -4.62 39.41 -17.54
C ALA A 873 -3.28 39.90 -18.14
N ASN A 874 -2.26 40.09 -17.31
CA ASN A 874 -0.90 40.46 -17.71
C ASN A 874 0.10 39.28 -17.62
N SER A 875 -0.35 38.04 -17.44
CA SER A 875 0.53 36.87 -17.50
C SER A 875 1.18 36.75 -18.89
N THR A 876 2.47 36.45 -18.95
CA THR A 876 3.29 36.35 -20.17
C THR A 876 3.57 34.91 -20.62
N THR A 877 3.11 33.94 -19.82
CA THR A 877 3.12 32.49 -20.10
C THR A 877 1.90 31.85 -19.40
N TYR A 878 1.77 30.53 -19.50
CA TYR A 878 0.64 29.75 -18.98
C TYR A 878 1.11 28.35 -18.56
N THR A 879 0.42 27.74 -17.59
CA THR A 879 0.58 26.31 -17.29
C THR A 879 -0.78 25.59 -17.25
N PRO A 880 -0.91 24.41 -17.89
CA PRO A 880 -2.13 23.61 -17.85
C PRO A 880 -2.25 22.78 -16.56
N LEU A 881 -1.18 22.63 -15.79
CA LEU A 881 -1.18 21.85 -14.55
C LEU A 881 -2.15 22.47 -13.50
N ARG A 882 -2.83 21.63 -12.72
CA ARG A 882 -3.79 22.03 -11.67
C ARG A 882 -3.40 21.39 -10.33
N PHE A 883 -4.32 20.72 -9.62
CA PHE A 883 -3.91 19.89 -8.48
C PHE A 883 -2.91 18.80 -8.94
N PRO A 884 -2.16 18.14 -8.05
CA PRO A 884 -1.22 17.08 -8.42
C PRO A 884 -1.86 16.04 -9.36
N GLY A 885 -1.15 15.68 -10.42
CA GLY A 885 -1.61 14.77 -11.49
C GLY A 885 -2.65 15.35 -12.47
N GLN A 886 -3.13 16.58 -12.28
CA GLN A 886 -4.21 17.16 -13.09
C GLN A 886 -3.74 18.05 -14.23
N TYR A 887 -4.32 17.83 -15.41
CA TYR A 887 -4.16 18.66 -16.60
C TYR A 887 -5.48 19.36 -16.98
N TYR A 888 -5.49 20.68 -17.13
CA TYR A 888 -6.68 21.45 -17.55
C TYR A 888 -6.91 21.42 -19.06
N ASP A 889 -8.09 20.98 -19.48
CA ASP A 889 -8.56 21.03 -20.86
C ASP A 889 -9.47 22.25 -21.10
N PRO A 890 -9.01 23.29 -21.84
CA PRO A 890 -9.80 24.51 -22.05
C PRO A 890 -11.14 24.26 -22.77
N GLU A 891 -11.20 23.27 -23.65
CA GLU A 891 -12.39 22.93 -24.44
C GLU A 891 -13.54 22.36 -23.59
N THR A 892 -13.20 21.67 -22.49
CA THR A 892 -14.17 21.09 -21.55
C THR A 892 -14.27 21.87 -20.24
N GLY A 893 -13.26 22.66 -19.88
CA GLY A 893 -13.12 23.23 -18.54
C GLY A 893 -12.92 22.18 -17.44
N LEU A 894 -12.64 20.93 -17.81
CA LEU A 894 -12.38 19.81 -16.89
C LEU A 894 -10.88 19.67 -16.64
N HIS A 895 -10.56 18.95 -15.57
CA HIS A 895 -9.21 18.53 -15.26
C HIS A 895 -9.11 17.02 -15.56
N TYR A 896 -8.18 16.62 -16.42
CA TYR A 896 -7.85 15.22 -16.65
C TYR A 896 -6.86 14.74 -15.59
N ASN A 897 -7.20 13.71 -14.81
CA ASN A 897 -6.27 12.98 -13.94
C ASN A 897 -6.21 11.54 -14.49
N TYR A 898 -5.13 11.13 -15.16
CA TYR A 898 -4.86 9.76 -15.68
C TYR A 898 -6.11 8.89 -16.00
N PHE A 899 -6.75 8.25 -15.01
CA PHE A 899 -7.89 7.35 -15.19
C PHE A 899 -9.29 8.00 -15.16
N ARG A 900 -9.45 9.25 -14.69
CA ARG A 900 -10.73 9.97 -14.58
C ARG A 900 -10.66 11.43 -15.04
N HIS A 901 -11.84 12.05 -15.18
CA HIS A 901 -11.96 13.49 -15.47
C HIS A 901 -12.70 14.19 -14.33
N TYR A 902 -12.07 15.20 -13.72
CA TYR A 902 -12.58 15.99 -12.60
C TYR A 902 -13.25 17.28 -13.08
N ASP A 903 -14.44 17.57 -12.55
CA ASP A 903 -15.17 18.83 -12.74
C ASP A 903 -14.98 19.73 -11.50
N PRO A 904 -14.13 20.78 -11.58
CA PRO A 904 -13.92 21.69 -10.45
C PRO A 904 -15.15 22.53 -10.09
N GLU A 905 -16.17 22.62 -10.97
CA GLU A 905 -17.40 23.37 -10.69
C GLU A 905 -18.41 22.57 -9.85
N SER A 906 -18.29 21.23 -9.82
CA SER A 906 -19.11 20.33 -8.99
C SER A 906 -18.30 19.60 -7.90
N ALA A 907 -16.97 19.67 -7.95
CA ALA A 907 -16.02 18.98 -7.08
C ALA A 907 -16.11 17.44 -7.14
N ARG A 908 -16.39 16.91 -8.34
CA ARG A 908 -16.63 15.48 -8.59
C ARG A 908 -15.91 14.98 -9.83
N TYR A 909 -15.74 13.68 -9.91
CA TYR A 909 -15.37 13.00 -11.15
C TYR A 909 -16.59 12.78 -12.05
N LEU A 910 -16.37 12.77 -13.37
CA LEU A 910 -17.39 12.48 -14.39
C LEU A 910 -17.76 10.99 -14.46
N THR A 911 -16.98 10.14 -13.82
CA THR A 911 -17.18 8.70 -13.71
C THR A 911 -17.06 8.28 -12.24
N PRO A 912 -17.81 7.26 -11.79
CA PRO A 912 -17.58 6.61 -10.51
C PRO A 912 -16.17 6.01 -10.43
N ASP A 913 -15.67 5.85 -9.21
CA ASP A 913 -14.38 5.23 -8.97
C ASP A 913 -14.40 3.80 -9.50
N PRO A 914 -13.50 3.45 -10.43
CA PRO A 914 -13.36 2.08 -10.86
C PRO A 914 -13.09 1.17 -9.65
N LEU A 915 -12.29 1.57 -8.67
CA LEU A 915 -11.95 0.73 -7.50
C LEU A 915 -13.09 0.58 -6.48
N GLY A 916 -14.25 1.20 -6.72
CA GLY A 916 -15.42 1.12 -5.87
C GLY A 916 -15.23 1.83 -4.52
N LEU A 917 -15.53 1.15 -3.41
CA LEU A 917 -15.44 1.72 -2.06
C LEU A 917 -14.04 1.65 -1.42
N VAL A 918 -13.08 0.97 -2.04
CA VAL A 918 -11.72 0.81 -1.52
C VAL A 918 -11.02 2.16 -1.28
N PRO A 919 -11.07 3.16 -2.21
CA PRO A 919 -10.32 4.40 -2.02
C PRO A 919 -11.05 5.45 -1.19
N ALA A 920 -12.38 5.45 -1.24
CA ALA A 920 -13.22 6.38 -0.48
C ALA A 920 -14.65 5.85 -0.31
N PRO A 921 -15.33 6.14 0.83
CA PRO A 921 -16.75 5.83 1.02
C PRO A 921 -17.72 6.55 0.07
N ASN A 922 -17.23 7.50 -0.74
CA ASN A 922 -17.96 8.13 -1.83
C ASN A 922 -17.11 8.05 -3.11
N PRO A 923 -17.46 7.18 -4.07
CA PRO A 923 -16.63 6.89 -5.23
C PRO A 923 -16.67 7.99 -6.31
N THR A 924 -17.37 9.11 -6.12
CA THR A 924 -17.52 10.14 -7.16
C THR A 924 -16.96 11.51 -6.78
N THR A 925 -16.52 11.68 -5.53
CA THR A 925 -15.85 12.90 -5.05
C THR A 925 -14.34 12.86 -5.31
N TYR A 926 -13.67 14.03 -5.26
CA TYR A 926 -12.20 14.11 -5.37
C TYR A 926 -11.50 13.66 -4.09
N VAL A 927 -11.34 14.57 -3.12
CA VAL A 927 -10.74 14.31 -1.81
C VAL A 927 -11.55 15.01 -0.72
N ARG A 928 -11.34 14.68 0.56
CA ARG A 928 -12.10 15.30 1.66
C ARG A 928 -11.72 16.77 1.86
N ASN A 929 -10.43 17.08 1.75
CA ASN A 929 -9.91 18.45 1.89
C ASN A 929 -8.81 18.69 0.84
N PRO A 930 -9.01 19.56 -0.17
CA PRO A 930 -8.06 19.79 -1.27
C PRO A 930 -6.89 20.69 -0.87
N HIS A 931 -6.84 21.19 0.36
CA HIS A 931 -5.57 21.65 0.94
C HIS A 931 -4.83 20.50 1.63
N GLY A 932 -5.55 19.47 2.07
CA GLY A 932 -5.09 18.31 2.82
C GLY A 932 -4.47 17.19 1.97
N GLN A 933 -5.00 17.03 0.75
CA GLN A 933 -4.98 15.78 -0.01
C GLN A 933 -5.00 16.07 -1.52
N SER A 934 -4.55 15.10 -2.32
CA SER A 934 -4.66 15.05 -3.79
C SER A 934 -5.17 13.67 -4.23
N ASP A 935 -5.42 13.49 -5.52
CA ASP A 935 -5.60 12.17 -6.14
C ASP A 935 -5.03 12.27 -7.57
N SER A 936 -3.72 12.01 -7.69
CA SER A 936 -2.97 12.27 -8.92
C SER A 936 -3.32 11.32 -10.07
N LEU A 937 -3.77 10.10 -9.74
CA LEU A 937 -4.16 9.09 -10.72
C LEU A 937 -5.63 9.19 -11.11
N GLY A 938 -6.47 9.84 -10.30
CA GLY A 938 -7.91 9.67 -10.43
C GLY A 938 -8.36 8.29 -9.96
N LEU A 939 -7.81 7.79 -8.85
CA LEU A 939 -8.14 6.50 -8.23
C LEU A 939 -8.19 6.53 -6.70
N ALA A 940 -7.31 7.27 -6.03
CA ALA A 940 -7.19 7.18 -4.56
C ALA A 940 -6.66 8.48 -3.94
N PRO A 941 -7.23 8.93 -2.80
CA PRO A 941 -6.70 10.09 -2.07
C PRO A 941 -5.28 9.86 -1.53
N GLU A 942 -4.34 10.62 -2.08
CA GLU A 942 -2.98 10.79 -1.57
C GLU A 942 -2.96 11.93 -0.55
N CYS A 943 -2.11 11.84 0.48
CA CYS A 943 -1.80 12.98 1.35
C CYS A 943 -0.36 13.44 1.08
N PRO A 944 -0.10 14.76 0.89
CA PRO A 944 1.25 15.29 0.73
C PRO A 944 2.12 14.96 1.94
N ARG A 945 3.40 14.70 1.69
CA ARG A 945 4.37 14.47 2.76
C ARG A 945 4.57 15.77 3.53
N GLY A 946 4.13 15.79 4.79
CA GLY A 946 4.10 17.00 5.65
C GLY A 946 2.70 17.62 5.87
N LYS A 947 1.64 17.01 5.34
CA LYS A 947 0.24 17.43 5.56
C LYS A 947 -0.51 16.62 6.60
N ASN A 948 -0.02 15.43 6.88
CA ASN A 948 -0.08 14.94 8.24
C ASN A 948 0.79 15.86 9.13
N GLY A 949 0.28 16.31 10.27
CA GLY A 949 1.09 16.75 11.43
C GLY A 949 1.74 15.56 12.16
N ARG A 950 1.99 14.50 11.40
CA ARG A 950 2.65 13.23 11.66
C ARG A 950 3.63 13.21 10.49
N GLY A 951 4.95 13.24 10.72
CA GLY A 951 5.91 13.63 9.67
C GLY A 951 6.00 12.65 8.50
N THR A 952 7.19 12.12 8.29
CA THR A 952 7.43 10.81 7.64
C THR A 952 6.89 9.63 8.50
N TYR A 953 5.93 9.91 9.40
CA TYR A 953 5.49 9.05 10.49
C TYR A 953 3.96 9.01 10.58
N ASP A 954 3.29 8.71 9.47
CA ASP A 954 2.00 8.04 9.60
C ASP A 954 2.28 6.59 9.95
N PHE A 955 2.48 6.34 11.25
CA PHE A 955 2.08 5.06 11.80
C PHE A 955 0.58 4.91 11.50
N ARG A 956 0.26 4.24 10.38
CA ARG A 956 -0.87 3.31 10.40
C ARG A 956 -0.66 2.45 11.63
N GLU A 957 -1.71 2.38 12.44
CA GLU A 957 -1.66 1.90 13.82
C GLU A 957 -0.79 0.64 13.91
N PRO A 958 0.29 0.63 14.72
CA PRO A 958 1.08 -0.58 14.91
C PRO A 958 0.10 -1.66 15.36
N ASN A 959 -0.13 -2.71 14.54
CA ASN A 959 -1.17 -3.70 14.83
C ASN A 959 -0.85 -4.30 16.19
N PRO A 960 -1.64 -4.01 17.23
CA PRO A 960 -1.00 -3.98 18.52
C PRO A 960 -1.03 -5.34 19.22
N ASN A 961 -1.57 -6.34 18.52
CA ASN A 961 -1.51 -7.75 18.87
C ASN A 961 -0.12 -8.37 18.62
N TYR A 962 0.80 -7.66 17.95
CA TYR A 962 2.09 -8.23 17.52
C TYR A 962 3.26 -7.21 17.57
N PRO A 963 4.08 -7.20 18.66
CA PRO A 963 5.39 -6.54 18.64
C PRO A 963 6.38 -7.27 17.71
N PRO A 964 7.46 -6.60 17.23
CA PRO A 964 8.36 -7.17 16.22
C PRO A 964 9.15 -8.39 16.73
N ASP A 965 9.04 -9.49 15.99
CA ASP A 965 9.74 -10.76 16.19
C ASP A 965 11.24 -10.70 15.78
N GLU A 966 12.01 -11.72 16.18
CA GLU A 966 13.42 -11.96 15.86
C GLU A 966 13.72 -11.94 14.35
N GLY A 967 12.72 -12.23 13.49
CA GLY A 967 12.77 -12.06 12.04
C GLY A 967 12.81 -10.61 11.57
N ALA A 968 12.13 -9.67 12.25
CA ALA A 968 12.23 -8.24 11.96
C ALA A 968 13.66 -7.74 12.25
N ALA A 969 14.24 -8.18 13.36
CA ALA A 969 15.65 -7.92 13.66
C ALA A 969 16.61 -8.56 12.63
N ALA A 970 16.23 -9.67 11.98
CA ALA A 970 17.00 -10.29 10.89
C ALA A 970 16.92 -9.50 9.56
N ALA A 971 15.73 -9.02 9.18
CA ALA A 971 15.54 -8.17 8.01
C ALA A 971 16.28 -6.82 8.12
N MET A 972 16.45 -6.30 9.34
CA MET A 972 17.29 -5.12 9.60
C MET A 972 18.79 -5.35 9.33
N ARG A 973 19.26 -6.61 9.31
CA ARG A 973 20.66 -7.00 8.99
C ARG A 973 20.92 -7.21 7.49
N SER A 974 19.95 -6.85 6.65
CA SER A 974 19.82 -7.41 5.30
C SER A 974 19.74 -6.35 4.18
N ALA A 975 19.24 -5.14 4.46
CA ALA A 975 18.89 -4.15 3.43
C ALA A 975 20.10 -3.42 2.79
N PRO A 976 20.20 -3.35 1.44
CA PRO A 976 21.04 -2.39 0.73
C PRO A 976 20.55 -0.95 0.91
N ILE A 977 21.42 -0.05 1.36
CA ILE A 977 21.07 1.37 1.58
C ILE A 977 21.20 2.17 0.28
N GLY A 978 20.34 3.17 0.09
CA GLY A 978 20.32 4.04 -1.09
C GLY A 978 19.26 5.15 -1.08
N GLY A 979 18.86 5.60 0.11
CA GLY A 979 17.77 6.54 0.35
C GLY A 979 17.78 6.92 1.83
N ASN A 980 17.18 8.06 2.19
CA ASN A 980 17.20 8.51 3.58
C ASN A 980 16.21 7.62 4.34
N ILE A 981 16.72 6.75 5.21
CA ILE A 981 15.90 5.70 5.85
C ILE A 981 14.90 6.37 6.79
N ASP A 982 13.71 6.55 6.25
CA ASP A 982 12.52 6.82 7.02
C ASP A 982 12.28 5.62 7.95
N CYS A 983 12.02 5.88 9.23
CA CYS A 983 11.71 4.82 10.17
C CYS A 983 10.34 4.16 9.86
N SER A 984 9.54 4.75 8.95
CA SER A 984 8.35 4.11 8.36
C SER A 984 8.66 3.14 7.20
N GLU A 985 9.75 3.31 6.45
CA GLU A 985 10.15 2.33 5.41
C GLU A 985 10.63 1.01 6.03
N ILE A 986 11.21 1.06 7.24
CA ILE A 986 11.46 -0.13 8.06
C ILE A 986 10.12 -0.79 8.45
N ALA A 987 9.08 -0.02 8.75
CA ALA A 987 7.76 -0.56 9.10
C ALA A 987 7.05 -1.20 7.89
N GLU A 988 7.10 -0.59 6.70
CA GLU A 988 6.54 -1.18 5.47
C GLU A 988 7.35 -2.41 4.99
N TYR A 989 8.67 -2.43 5.18
CA TYR A 989 9.49 -3.63 4.93
C TYR A 989 9.20 -4.76 5.95
N ILE A 990 8.98 -4.43 7.23
CA ILE A 990 8.50 -5.38 8.26
C ILE A 990 7.09 -5.89 7.94
N LEU A 991 6.18 -5.04 7.44
CA LEU A 991 4.83 -5.45 7.03
C LEU A 991 4.86 -6.43 5.85
N ARG A 992 5.80 -6.23 4.92
CA ARG A 992 5.92 -7.00 3.68
C ARG A 992 6.60 -8.36 3.87
N GLU A 993 7.65 -8.45 4.69
CA GLU A 993 8.36 -9.71 4.99
C GLU A 993 7.78 -10.44 6.22
N GLY A 994 7.07 -9.75 7.11
CA GLY A 994 6.44 -10.31 8.32
C GLY A 994 5.06 -10.95 8.10
N GLY A 995 4.58 -11.04 6.85
CA GLY A 995 3.37 -11.80 6.48
C GLY A 995 2.07 -11.31 7.13
N GLY A 996 1.86 -9.99 7.20
CA GLY A 996 0.80 -9.29 7.95
C GLY A 996 -0.52 -10.06 8.17
N ARG A 997 -0.80 -10.42 9.44
CA ARG A 997 -2.00 -11.15 9.85
C ARG A 997 -2.98 -10.32 10.67
N GLY A 998 -3.77 -9.56 9.94
CA GLY A 998 -5.17 -9.93 9.76
C GLY A 998 -5.60 -9.60 8.32
N ASN A 999 -6.67 -10.21 7.79
CA ASN A 999 -7.40 -9.79 6.58
C ASN A 999 -8.85 -10.28 6.62
N ILE A 1000 -9.82 -9.45 6.23
CA ILE A 1000 -11.15 -9.83 5.69
C ILE A 1000 -11.59 -8.68 4.76
N ILE A 1001 -12.12 -8.81 3.54
CA ILE A 1001 -12.13 -9.81 2.43
C ILE A 1001 -12.70 -9.00 1.22
N ASN A 1002 -12.37 -9.20 -0.07
CA ASN A 1002 -11.82 -10.34 -0.80
C ASN A 1002 -10.98 -9.89 -2.02
N PHE A 1003 -9.95 -10.67 -2.40
CA PHE A 1003 -9.61 -11.02 -3.79
C PHE A 1003 -8.74 -12.28 -3.74
N THR A 1004 -8.98 -13.25 -4.60
CA THR A 1004 -8.26 -14.53 -4.64
C THR A 1004 -6.76 -14.36 -4.92
N MET A 1005 -5.96 -14.22 -3.87
CA MET A 1005 -4.65 -14.84 -3.86
C MET A 1005 -4.88 -16.34 -3.71
N ARG A 1006 -4.78 -17.03 -4.84
CA ARG A 1006 -4.67 -18.48 -4.93
C ARG A 1006 -3.72 -19.00 -3.86
N GLU A 1007 -3.90 -20.26 -3.47
CA GLU A 1007 -2.79 -21.14 -3.08
C GLU A 1007 -1.53 -20.75 -3.88
N SER A 1008 -0.55 -20.13 -3.23
CA SER A 1008 0.49 -19.43 -3.98
C SER A 1008 1.36 -20.46 -4.69
N SER A 1009 1.55 -20.28 -6.00
CA SER A 1009 2.62 -20.93 -6.75
C SER A 1009 3.97 -20.24 -6.47
N ALA A 1010 4.03 -19.43 -5.41
CA ALA A 1010 5.23 -18.86 -4.84
C ALA A 1010 6.11 -19.96 -4.28
N ILE A 1011 7.40 -19.69 -4.33
CA ILE A 1011 8.43 -20.65 -3.97
C ILE A 1011 9.24 -20.06 -2.85
N ASN A 1012 9.64 -20.91 -1.93
CA ASN A 1012 10.28 -20.51 -0.70
C ASN A 1012 11.75 -20.92 -0.76
N ILE A 1013 12.61 -20.06 -1.30
CA ILE A 1013 14.06 -20.19 -1.09
C ILE A 1013 14.38 -19.57 0.29
N PRO A 1014 15.02 -20.31 1.22
CA PRO A 1014 15.39 -19.75 2.51
C PRO A 1014 16.59 -18.80 2.38
N GLU A 1015 16.46 -17.53 2.75
CA GLU A 1015 17.58 -16.56 2.69
C GLU A 1015 18.37 -16.38 3.99
N ASP A 1016 17.81 -16.76 5.14
CA ASP A 1016 18.53 -16.76 6.43
C ASP A 1016 18.08 -17.94 7.30
N ALA A 1017 18.81 -19.06 7.25
CA ALA A 1017 18.68 -20.18 8.19
C ALA A 1017 17.24 -20.78 8.32
N GLY A 1018 16.40 -20.68 7.28
CA GLY A 1018 14.99 -21.06 7.33
C GLY A 1018 14.02 -20.00 7.86
N ARG A 1019 14.49 -18.80 8.24
CA ARG A 1019 13.69 -17.74 8.87
C ARG A 1019 13.12 -16.69 7.90
N ILE A 1020 13.76 -16.47 6.75
CA ILE A 1020 13.26 -15.59 5.68
C ILE A 1020 12.92 -16.43 4.47
N VAL A 1021 11.72 -16.23 3.92
CA VAL A 1021 11.19 -16.88 2.73
C VAL A 1021 11.14 -15.86 1.62
N THR A 1022 12.00 -15.98 0.60
CA THR A 1022 11.92 -15.14 -0.58
C THR A 1022 10.67 -15.51 -1.37
N GLU A 1023 9.55 -14.82 -1.12
CA GLU A 1023 8.28 -15.11 -1.79
C GLU A 1023 8.38 -14.77 -3.29
N TYR A 1024 8.67 -15.79 -4.12
CA TYR A 1024 8.65 -15.66 -5.58
C TYR A 1024 7.22 -15.46 -6.09
N ARG A 1025 6.68 -14.25 -5.92
CA ARG A 1025 5.52 -13.80 -6.68
C ARG A 1025 5.95 -13.75 -8.15
N TYR A 1026 5.13 -14.33 -9.02
CA TYR A 1026 5.15 -13.98 -10.43
C TYR A 1026 4.94 -12.47 -10.50
N HIS A 1027 5.66 -11.77 -11.39
CA HIS A 1027 5.46 -10.34 -11.55
C HIS A 1027 4.09 -10.12 -12.19
N ASP A 1028 3.07 -10.07 -11.33
CA ASP A 1028 1.73 -9.70 -11.69
C ASP A 1028 1.78 -8.23 -12.13
N VAL A 1029 1.72 -8.05 -13.45
CA VAL A 1029 1.04 -6.87 -13.98
C VAL A 1029 -0.37 -6.93 -13.42
N TYR A 1030 -0.61 -6.13 -12.39
CA TYR A 1030 -1.81 -6.22 -11.59
C TYR A 1030 -3.01 -5.87 -12.45
N THR A 1031 -3.96 -6.80 -12.49
CA THR A 1031 -5.31 -6.52 -12.95
C THR A 1031 -6.27 -6.87 -11.83
N ASP A 1032 -6.91 -5.85 -11.25
CA ASP A 1032 -8.12 -5.98 -10.43
C ASP A 1032 -9.37 -6.27 -11.31
N GLY A 1033 -9.15 -6.64 -12.57
CA GLY A 1033 -10.16 -6.68 -13.62
C GLY A 1033 -10.49 -5.32 -14.24
N ARG A 1034 -9.90 -4.22 -13.76
CA ARG A 1034 -10.23 -2.86 -14.22
C ARG A 1034 -9.05 -2.16 -14.89
N TYR A 1035 -7.85 -2.30 -14.35
CA TYR A 1035 -6.62 -1.81 -14.98
C TYR A 1035 -5.59 -2.90 -15.27
N VAL A 1036 -4.52 -2.51 -15.97
CA VAL A 1036 -3.38 -3.37 -16.28
C VAL A 1036 -2.13 -2.54 -16.02
N TYR A 1037 -1.43 -2.82 -14.93
CA TYR A 1037 -0.35 -1.97 -14.42
C TYR A 1037 0.90 -2.78 -14.03
N ASP A 1038 2.08 -2.39 -14.53
CA ASP A 1038 3.37 -2.96 -14.11
C ASP A 1038 3.95 -2.20 -12.91
N PRO A 1039 4.12 -2.87 -11.76
CA PRO A 1039 4.79 -2.34 -10.58
C PRO A 1039 6.19 -1.73 -10.80
N ALA A 1040 6.91 -2.20 -11.82
CA ALA A 1040 8.30 -1.82 -12.05
C ALA A 1040 8.47 -0.62 -12.99
N MET A 1041 7.40 0.03 -13.46
CA MET A 1041 7.53 1.21 -14.34
C MET A 1041 8.06 2.44 -13.59
N SER A 1042 7.67 2.64 -12.32
CA SER A 1042 8.00 3.83 -11.54
C SER A 1042 9.45 3.78 -11.04
N SER A 1043 10.35 4.43 -11.78
CA SER A 1043 11.82 4.30 -11.68
C SER A 1043 12.55 5.46 -10.97
N GLU A 1044 11.82 6.31 -10.24
CA GLU A 1044 12.40 6.95 -9.05
C GLU A 1044 12.34 5.95 -7.88
N PRO A 1045 13.23 6.02 -6.87
CA PRO A 1045 12.96 5.38 -5.59
C PRO A 1045 11.67 6.01 -5.04
N ILE A 1046 10.59 5.24 -5.17
CA ILE A 1046 9.29 5.52 -4.58
C ILE A 1046 9.48 5.25 -3.10
N PRO A 1047 9.34 6.23 -2.20
CA PRO A 1047 9.25 5.93 -0.79
C PRO A 1047 8.09 4.98 -0.60
N TYR A 1048 8.36 3.87 0.08
CA TYR A 1048 7.71 2.59 -0.17
C TYR A 1048 6.16 2.68 -0.16
N GLY A 1049 5.60 3.52 0.71
CA GLY A 1049 4.18 3.81 0.85
C GLY A 1049 3.47 4.43 -0.35
N ASP A 1050 4.15 5.04 -1.33
CA ASP A 1050 3.51 5.51 -2.59
C ASP A 1050 3.37 4.39 -3.65
N TYR A 1051 3.61 3.13 -3.26
CA TYR A 1051 3.24 1.93 -4.00
C TYR A 1051 2.22 1.05 -3.28
N GLU A 1052 2.30 0.92 -1.96
CA GLU A 1052 1.23 0.25 -1.19
C GLU A 1052 -0.06 1.09 -1.13
N ARG A 1053 0.03 2.44 -1.13
CA ARG A 1053 -1.12 3.35 -1.29
C ARG A 1053 -1.86 3.22 -2.61
N ALA A 1054 -1.18 2.84 -3.69
CA ALA A 1054 -1.78 2.84 -5.02
C ALA A 1054 -2.70 1.64 -5.27
N ILE A 1055 -2.57 0.53 -4.51
CA ILE A 1055 -3.28 -0.71 -4.82
C ILE A 1055 -3.97 -1.43 -3.65
N ARG A 1056 -3.46 -1.51 -2.38
CA ARG A 1056 -4.08 -2.51 -1.45
C ARG A 1056 -4.00 -2.44 0.09
N LEU A 1057 -3.41 -1.45 0.76
CA LEU A 1057 -3.26 -1.53 2.22
C LEU A 1057 -4.02 -0.46 3.01
N GLU A 1058 -5.27 -0.77 3.40
CA GLU A 1058 -5.91 -0.24 4.63
C GLU A 1058 -6.65 -1.34 5.43
N ASN A 1059 -5.89 -1.92 6.35
CA ASN A 1059 -6.31 -2.60 7.59
C ASN A 1059 -6.88 -4.05 7.58
N PRO A 1060 -6.66 -4.79 8.70
CA PRO A 1060 -6.35 -6.22 8.63
C PRO A 1060 -7.14 -7.09 9.63
N GLY A 1061 -8.20 -7.80 9.21
CA GLY A 1061 -9.14 -8.48 10.14
C GLY A 1061 -9.41 -9.99 9.99
N LYS A 1062 -8.38 -10.85 9.97
CA LYS A 1062 -8.32 -12.31 10.29
C LYS A 1062 -7.25 -13.18 9.61
N LYS A 1063 -6.86 -14.15 10.43
CA LYS A 1063 -6.09 -15.38 10.20
C LYS A 1063 -6.72 -16.26 9.11
N LEU A 1064 -5.90 -16.84 8.25
CA LEU A 1064 -6.18 -18.14 7.64
C LEU A 1064 -5.18 -19.15 8.21
N ILE A 1065 -5.68 -20.05 9.06
CA ILE A 1065 -4.93 -21.21 9.54
C ILE A 1065 -5.05 -22.28 8.46
N ILE A 1066 -3.96 -22.48 7.71
CA ILE A 1066 -3.70 -23.77 7.06
C ILE A 1066 -2.24 -24.10 7.34
N GLN A 1067 -2.02 -24.91 8.37
CA GLN A 1067 -0.89 -25.82 8.41
C GLN A 1067 -1.42 -27.15 8.95
N ASP A 1068 -0.90 -28.25 8.38
CA ASP A 1068 -1.42 -29.61 8.38
C ASP A 1068 -2.18 -30.06 9.66
N GLY A 1069 -3.32 -30.73 9.45
CA GLY A 1069 -4.35 -30.94 10.47
C GLY A 1069 -3.89 -31.66 11.75
N GLY A 1070 -4.28 -31.09 12.90
CA GLY A 1070 -4.05 -31.64 14.23
C GLY A 1070 -3.72 -30.56 15.25
N TYR A 1071 -4.74 -29.91 15.84
CA TYR A 1071 -4.55 -28.94 16.91
C TYR A 1071 -4.71 -29.60 18.28
N SER A 1072 -3.66 -29.54 19.10
CA SER A 1072 -3.66 -30.08 20.47
C SER A 1072 -2.98 -29.12 21.44
N GLY A 1073 -3.76 -28.23 22.05
CA GLY A 1073 -3.32 -27.28 23.08
C GLY A 1073 -4.30 -26.11 23.19
N PRO A 1074 -4.38 -25.39 24.31
CA PRO A 1074 -5.18 -24.18 24.42
C PRO A 1074 -4.47 -22.97 23.76
N LEU A 1075 -5.27 -22.03 23.26
CA LEU A 1075 -4.82 -20.84 22.54
C LEU A 1075 -4.10 -19.84 23.46
N TRP A 1076 -2.85 -19.53 23.13
CA TRP A 1076 -2.01 -18.46 23.69
C TRP A 1076 -1.26 -17.75 22.57
#